data_AF-A0AAD9W3A1-F1
#
_entry.id   AF-A0AAD9W3A1-F1
#
_cell.length_a   1.000
_cell.length_b   1.000
_cell.length_c   1.000
_cell.angle_alpha   90.00
_cell.angle_beta   90.00
_cell.angle_gamma   90.00
#
_symmetry.space_group_name_H-M   'P 1'
#
loop_
_entity.id
_entity.type
_entity.pdbx_description
1 polymer ?
#
loop_
_entity_poly.entity_id
_entity_poly.type
_entity_poly.pdbx_seq_one_letter_code
_entity_poly.pdbx_strand_id
1 'polypeptide(L)'
;MATKWKRTPRVSAEFLPKASLPEQKIPRDVDADTVLISCVEKLRSLKAKDLHVKSYWRDLFALTNTFRTFSLSEQIIPAWTDLSATHKPSEFKYVKGSAHLAPPGPAALFIAGRFTFKIGGELPGVGSGSIAVVADGDEWKIWFFNTVLEVIDTFGNPDLVPRAPKTSMSNGVTNETGDKPVDCVVIGAGQSGLGVLGRLKALGVKGVALERNDTIGGNWTGRYDNVKLHTSKYYAALPGDKTFHDDGLPYLLGSKELAEGFQRYANEFDLDVRVSTTVESAKWNEGTKVWTVEAKQNGRDWSIQGRHLVFAIGAVGQFPKIPQIPNREAFQGTAMHSVQYKYPTAWKGKKGVVVGTANTAHDVAEDMVDAELSSVTLVQRSPTAILPYKYFKTLHQPRYNKDSNIEESDRAEWGMPAPILRVVSSMIFKKLYSQDPEPFDGLNKVGFRAELPNILKIHERSVFATGFNTNIREEMEKIVGPEVGNLLEDNNGWDKEGETRGAWKRHGHPAIWHTSGDLGMSRLFSRFLAFQIKADLEGLPFEPYTKIIQSIVITMTVISLAQSATFLATVLLSSVQAAPSPTLAFKSREGGVGVLDITIPPNRKDDRYYTVDVDFEGQSLPVLLDTGSADLFVASTQCPTTDESSGCLGLTEQFIIDNNTRIVTNETFYTIVGEGPVSGNQSLLDVGLGGIVADDFATGLIYAATYFNHRPPLFDALVAGGIVKKPLFSISLPRLGDPDSKPVGKLTLGDIEPEYAGLNITYSDIINSTNYNYDDFPLQAQGWAIELQGLRVNGVAVNLTRGLLDEGGRYMSLLDTGGSDILVRYDELTAIAKLFKGPVIFENEHDIYYDCSIPQLLELKYNDQWFPVDPLDILNPNDHGNINGTEMCKAQISSWSRVFADSIIGVPFLRSAFSVFDYVTPNLYSVQPRVGLAPLVDGQAAVTRYPQLYKNRLL
;
A
#
# COMPACT_ATOMS: atom_id res chain seq x y z
N MET A 1 -0.10 29.14 13.33
CA MET A 1 -0.48 28.63 11.99
C MET A 1 -0.17 27.14 11.99
N ALA A 2 -1.16 26.30 12.31
CA ALA A 2 -0.97 24.86 12.29
C ALA A 2 -1.15 24.37 10.86
N THR A 3 -0.06 23.97 10.20
CA THR A 3 -0.11 23.06 9.06
C THR A 3 -1.05 21.92 9.42
N LYS A 4 -2.12 21.75 8.66
CA LYS A 4 -3.13 20.73 8.94
C LYS A 4 -2.45 19.37 8.86
N TRP A 5 -2.30 18.69 10.00
CA TRP A 5 -1.69 17.36 10.07
C TRP A 5 -2.36 16.45 9.04
N LYS A 6 -1.59 15.97 8.06
CA LYS A 6 -2.07 15.07 7.02
C LYS A 6 -1.59 13.66 7.37
N ARG A 7 -2.54 12.73 7.48
CA ARG A 7 -2.22 11.32 7.73
C ARG A 7 -1.36 10.77 6.61
N THR A 8 -0.41 9.92 6.97
CA THR A 8 0.45 9.23 6.03
C THR A 8 -0.39 8.30 5.16
N PRO A 9 -0.38 8.42 3.82
CA PRO A 9 -1.15 7.51 2.95
C PRO A 9 -0.72 6.06 3.11
N ARG A 10 -1.67 5.13 2.96
CA ARG A 10 -1.38 3.70 2.94
C ARG A 10 -0.94 3.27 1.54
N VAL A 11 0.08 2.42 1.50
CA VAL A 11 0.57 1.74 0.29
C VAL A 11 0.47 0.22 0.50
N SER A 12 -0.03 -0.51 -0.50
CA SER A 12 -0.04 -1.98 -0.45
C SER A 12 1.37 -2.53 -0.65
N ALA A 13 1.67 -3.68 -0.03
CA ALA A 13 2.99 -4.30 -0.09
C ALA A 13 3.51 -4.58 -1.52
N GLU A 14 2.61 -4.73 -2.50
CA GLU A 14 2.96 -4.94 -3.91
C GLU A 14 3.54 -3.69 -4.57
N PHE A 15 3.16 -2.52 -4.07
CA PHE A 15 3.56 -1.24 -4.61
C PHE A 15 4.81 -0.64 -3.93
N LEU A 16 5.32 -1.27 -2.87
CA LEU A 16 6.57 -0.88 -2.24
C LEU A 16 7.76 -0.98 -3.22
N PRO A 17 8.78 -0.10 -3.09
CA PRO A 17 9.96 -0.08 -3.95
C PRO A 17 10.48 -1.48 -4.25
N LYS A 18 10.74 -1.78 -5.52
CA LYS A 18 11.18 -3.11 -5.95
C LYS A 18 12.67 -3.27 -5.68
N ALA A 19 13.02 -4.24 -4.84
CA ALA A 19 14.39 -4.72 -4.72
C ALA A 19 14.59 -5.94 -5.62
N SER A 20 15.85 -6.25 -5.96
CA SER A 20 16.22 -7.51 -6.59
C SER A 20 17.40 -8.14 -5.86
N LEU A 21 17.51 -9.46 -5.92
CA LEU A 21 18.68 -10.15 -5.39
C LEU A 21 19.91 -9.81 -6.22
N PRO A 22 21.12 -9.83 -5.62
CA PRO A 22 22.37 -9.72 -6.35
C PRO A 22 22.55 -10.92 -7.29
N GLU A 23 23.06 -10.67 -8.49
CA GLU A 23 23.25 -11.71 -9.52
C GLU A 23 24.60 -12.43 -9.38
N GLN A 24 25.65 -11.68 -9.02
CA GLN A 24 27.00 -12.20 -8.90
C GLN A 24 27.14 -13.09 -7.66
N LYS A 25 27.63 -14.31 -7.87
CA LYS A 25 27.91 -15.27 -6.80
C LYS A 25 29.25 -14.96 -6.15
N ILE A 26 29.30 -15.05 -4.83
CA ILE A 26 30.48 -14.80 -4.01
C ILE A 26 31.11 -16.14 -3.59
N PRO A 27 32.42 -16.35 -3.84
CA PRO A 27 33.17 -17.49 -3.32
C PRO A 27 33.14 -17.56 -1.80
N ARG A 28 33.15 -18.77 -1.24
CA ARG A 28 33.04 -18.98 0.22
C ARG A 28 34.35 -18.75 0.98
N ASP A 29 35.47 -18.77 0.27
CA ASP A 29 36.83 -18.54 0.77
C ASP A 29 37.23 -17.05 0.80
N VAL A 30 36.33 -16.15 0.39
CA VAL A 30 36.55 -14.70 0.53
C VAL A 30 36.74 -14.31 1.99
N ASP A 31 37.70 -13.43 2.27
CA ASP A 31 37.89 -12.83 3.59
C ASP A 31 36.79 -11.77 3.84
N ALA A 32 35.65 -12.25 4.33
CA ALA A 32 34.45 -11.44 4.55
C ALA A 32 34.65 -10.33 5.60
N ASP A 33 35.45 -10.56 6.65
CA ASP A 33 35.77 -9.55 7.65
C ASP A 33 36.54 -8.38 7.02
N THR A 34 37.58 -8.67 6.22
CA THR A 34 38.38 -7.64 5.53
C THR A 34 37.52 -6.81 4.56
N VAL A 35 36.63 -7.46 3.80
CA VAL A 35 35.68 -6.77 2.90
C VAL A 35 34.77 -5.82 3.68
N LEU A 36 34.18 -6.29 4.79
CA LEU A 36 33.27 -5.48 5.60
C LEU A 36 33.98 -4.33 6.31
N ILE A 37 35.21 -4.52 6.81
CA ILE A 37 36.03 -3.44 7.37
C ILE A 37 36.18 -2.30 6.35
N SER A 38 36.55 -2.65 5.11
CA SER A 38 36.71 -1.66 4.03
C SER A 38 35.40 -0.92 3.73
N CYS A 39 34.28 -1.64 3.62
CA CYS A 39 32.99 -1.03 3.30
C CYS A 39 32.38 -0.20 4.44
N VAL A 40 32.59 -0.59 5.70
CA VAL A 40 32.14 0.20 6.87
C VAL A 40 32.90 1.53 6.95
N GLU A 41 34.19 1.55 6.65
CA GLU A 41 34.99 2.80 6.63
C GLU A 41 34.47 3.81 5.59
N LYS A 42 33.89 3.35 4.48
CA LYS A 42 33.28 4.23 3.45
C LYS A 42 32.11 5.06 4.01
N LEU A 43 31.40 4.59 5.04
CA LEU A 43 30.27 5.32 5.64
C LEU A 43 30.69 6.69 6.23
N ARG A 44 31.96 6.86 6.62
CA ARG A 44 32.47 8.16 7.12
C ARG A 44 32.35 9.28 6.10
N SER A 45 32.40 8.95 4.81
CA SER A 45 32.34 9.89 3.70
C SER A 45 31.68 9.22 2.50
N LEU A 46 30.45 8.76 2.69
CA LEU A 46 29.72 7.94 1.72
C LEU A 46 29.53 8.68 0.39
N LYS A 47 29.85 8.02 -0.72
CA LYS A 47 29.67 8.54 -2.09
C LYS A 47 28.83 7.58 -2.92
N ALA A 48 28.23 8.09 -4.00
CA ALA A 48 27.40 7.29 -4.90
C ALA A 48 28.14 6.04 -5.42
N LYS A 49 29.43 6.15 -5.74
CA LYS A 49 30.26 5.03 -6.20
C LYS A 49 30.46 3.91 -5.16
N ASP A 50 30.20 4.16 -3.88
CA ASP A 50 30.34 3.16 -2.83
C ASP A 50 29.09 2.28 -2.71
N LEU A 51 27.98 2.74 -3.29
CA LEU A 51 26.68 2.09 -3.28
C LEU A 51 26.48 1.26 -4.55
N HIS A 52 25.77 0.14 -4.41
CA HIS A 52 25.28 -0.63 -5.55
C HIS A 52 24.13 0.12 -6.23
N VAL A 53 23.94 -0.05 -7.54
CA VAL A 53 22.88 0.65 -8.30
C VAL A 53 21.46 0.45 -7.72
N LYS A 54 21.23 -0.69 -7.08
CA LYS A 54 19.98 -1.01 -6.34
C LYS A 54 20.17 -0.96 -4.82
N SER A 55 20.75 0.12 -4.30
CA SER A 55 21.08 0.25 -2.88
C SER A 55 19.91 0.71 -2.01
N TYR A 56 19.92 0.34 -0.72
CA TYR A 56 18.96 0.83 0.28
C TYR A 56 19.64 1.30 1.57
N TRP A 57 19.10 2.36 2.16
CA TRP A 57 19.46 2.78 3.52
C TRP A 57 18.19 2.92 4.36
N ARG A 58 18.13 2.19 5.48
CA ARG A 58 17.06 2.33 6.48
C ARG A 58 17.58 2.95 7.76
N ASP A 59 16.98 4.05 8.22
CA ASP A 59 17.33 4.68 9.48
C ASP A 59 16.23 4.46 10.51
N LEU A 60 16.63 3.94 11.68
CA LEU A 60 15.80 3.76 12.87
C LEU A 60 16.21 4.80 13.91
N PHE A 61 15.75 6.05 13.72
CA PHE A 61 15.93 7.20 14.62
C PHE A 61 17.37 7.70 14.80
N ALA A 62 18.40 7.06 14.25
CA ALA A 62 19.77 7.45 14.54
C ALA A 62 20.12 8.82 13.93
N LEU A 63 19.68 9.07 12.70
CA LEU A 63 19.99 10.29 11.95
C LEU A 63 18.74 11.01 11.46
N THR A 64 17.62 10.33 11.26
CA THR A 64 16.41 10.92 10.68
C THR A 64 15.40 11.35 11.74
N ASN A 65 15.65 11.05 13.02
CA ASN A 65 14.73 11.29 14.13
C ASN A 65 13.32 10.68 13.94
N THR A 66 13.19 9.72 13.02
CA THR A 66 11.98 8.94 12.73
C THR A 66 12.39 7.63 12.07
N PHE A 67 11.43 6.84 11.58
CA PHE A 67 11.72 5.72 10.68
C PHE A 67 11.66 6.21 9.24
N ARG A 68 12.75 6.05 8.49
CA ARG A 68 12.82 6.34 7.04
C ARG A 68 13.56 5.22 6.33
N THR A 69 13.15 4.96 5.09
CA THR A 69 13.92 4.12 4.16
C THR A 69 14.13 4.88 2.85
N PHE A 70 15.40 4.99 2.45
CA PHE A 70 15.84 5.60 1.20
C PHE A 70 16.31 4.52 0.23
N SER A 71 16.03 4.70 -1.05
CA SER A 71 16.47 3.79 -2.11
C SER A 71 17.28 4.51 -3.17
N LEU A 72 18.24 3.81 -3.78
CA LEU A 72 19.14 4.31 -4.82
C LEU A 72 20.11 5.38 -4.29
N SER A 73 21.24 5.55 -4.99
CA SER A 73 22.25 6.53 -4.60
C SER A 73 21.74 7.97 -4.65
N GLU A 74 20.81 8.27 -5.55
CA GLU A 74 20.24 9.62 -5.74
C GLU A 74 19.42 10.10 -4.55
N GLN A 75 18.82 9.18 -3.77
CA GLN A 75 18.13 9.54 -2.53
C GLN A 75 19.04 9.41 -1.31
N ILE A 76 19.86 8.36 -1.26
CA ILE A 76 20.73 8.07 -0.11
C ILE A 76 21.79 9.15 0.07
N ILE A 77 22.46 9.59 -0.99
CA ILE A 77 23.59 10.52 -0.87
C ILE A 77 23.17 11.92 -0.41
N PRO A 78 22.10 12.54 -0.94
CA PRO A 78 21.64 13.82 -0.42
C PRO A 78 21.13 13.71 1.02
N ALA A 79 20.40 12.65 1.36
CA ALA A 79 19.92 12.40 2.73
C ALA A 79 21.10 12.27 3.70
N TRP A 80 22.08 11.43 3.34
CA TRP A 80 23.27 11.19 4.13
C TRP A 80 24.07 12.47 4.34
N THR A 81 24.21 13.29 3.29
CA THR A 81 24.93 14.57 3.35
C THR A 81 24.25 15.56 4.28
N ASP A 82 22.94 15.77 4.10
CA ASP A 82 22.13 16.65 4.95
C ASP A 82 22.20 16.23 6.41
N LEU A 83 21.94 14.96 6.69
CA LEU A 83 21.86 14.43 8.04
C LEU A 83 23.24 14.36 8.68
N SER A 84 24.31 14.12 7.92
CA SER A 84 25.67 14.16 8.43
C SER A 84 26.10 15.56 8.86
N ALA A 85 25.58 16.61 8.22
CA ALA A 85 25.85 18.00 8.63
C ALA A 85 25.27 18.30 10.02
N THR A 86 24.08 17.78 10.32
CA THR A 86 23.37 18.00 11.59
C THR A 86 23.87 17.07 12.69
N HIS A 87 23.90 15.76 12.42
CA HIS A 87 24.15 14.71 13.41
C HIS A 87 25.61 14.27 13.49
N LYS A 88 26.47 14.73 12.58
CA LYS A 88 27.93 14.52 12.59
C LYS A 88 28.34 13.07 12.94
N PRO A 89 27.78 12.05 12.23
CA PRO A 89 28.10 10.67 12.51
C PRO A 89 29.59 10.41 12.28
N SER A 90 30.22 9.71 13.21
CA SER A 90 31.67 9.50 13.21
C SER A 90 32.05 8.15 13.83
N GLU A 91 33.33 7.80 13.77
CA GLU A 91 33.85 6.56 14.39
C GLU A 91 33.11 5.27 13.98
N PHE A 92 32.75 5.14 12.70
CA PHE A 92 32.23 3.88 12.17
C PHE A 92 33.25 2.76 12.38
N LYS A 93 32.88 1.76 13.17
CA LYS A 93 33.72 0.61 13.55
C LYS A 93 33.00 -0.68 13.24
N TYR A 94 33.62 -1.51 12.40
CA TYR A 94 33.13 -2.85 12.14
C TYR A 94 33.20 -3.73 13.40
N VAL A 95 32.16 -4.54 13.64
CA VAL A 95 32.13 -5.51 14.73
C VAL A 95 32.79 -6.80 14.25
N LYS A 96 34.04 -7.01 14.66
CA LYS A 96 34.84 -8.17 14.26
C LYS A 96 34.12 -9.50 14.54
N GLY A 97 34.12 -10.40 13.55
CA GLY A 97 33.47 -11.71 13.65
C GLY A 97 31.96 -11.68 13.47
N SER A 98 31.37 -10.55 13.07
CA SER A 98 29.95 -10.46 12.71
C SER A 98 29.65 -10.81 11.26
N ALA A 99 30.70 -11.00 10.44
CA ALA A 99 30.60 -11.36 9.04
C ALA A 99 29.85 -12.68 8.86
N HIS A 100 28.90 -12.70 7.93
CA HIS A 100 28.28 -13.93 7.45
C HIS A 100 27.92 -13.82 5.97
N LEU A 101 28.05 -14.93 5.27
CA LEU A 101 27.74 -15.03 3.84
C LEU A 101 26.35 -15.63 3.63
N ALA A 102 25.46 -14.89 2.96
CA ALA A 102 24.07 -15.25 2.79
C ALA A 102 23.63 -15.32 1.31
N PRO A 103 22.66 -16.18 0.96
CA PRO A 103 22.05 -17.22 1.80
C PRO A 103 23.03 -18.38 2.05
N PRO A 104 22.73 -19.29 3.00
CA PRO A 104 23.49 -20.52 3.19
C PRO A 104 23.36 -21.49 1.98
N GLY A 105 24.48 -22.05 1.54
CA GLY A 105 24.56 -22.94 0.36
C GLY A 105 25.94 -22.95 -0.31
N PRO A 106 26.08 -23.57 -1.49
CA PRO A 106 27.39 -23.69 -2.18
C PRO A 106 27.96 -22.35 -2.66
N ALA A 107 27.11 -21.35 -2.91
CA ALA A 107 27.50 -19.98 -3.24
C ALA A 107 26.71 -18.97 -2.41
N ALA A 108 27.31 -17.84 -2.08
CA ALA A 108 26.65 -16.71 -1.43
C ALA A 108 26.26 -15.64 -2.45
N LEU A 109 25.28 -14.80 -2.11
CA LEU A 109 24.86 -13.65 -2.93
C LEU A 109 25.33 -12.32 -2.33
N PHE A 110 25.50 -12.25 -1.02
CA PHE A 110 26.01 -11.07 -0.33
C PHE A 110 26.76 -11.46 0.95
N ILE A 111 27.63 -10.55 1.39
CA ILE A 111 28.30 -10.60 2.70
C ILE A 111 27.60 -9.59 3.59
N ALA A 112 27.20 -9.97 4.79
CA ALA A 112 26.59 -9.08 5.76
C ALA A 112 27.37 -9.06 7.08
N GLY A 113 27.34 -7.94 7.77
CA GLY A 113 27.97 -7.76 9.08
C GLY A 113 27.43 -6.55 9.83
N ARG A 114 28.01 -6.28 11.00
CA ARG A 114 27.55 -5.23 11.91
C ARG A 114 28.60 -4.15 12.10
N PHE A 115 28.14 -2.96 12.46
CA PHE A 115 29.01 -1.84 12.83
C PHE A 115 28.40 -1.01 13.96
N THR A 116 29.24 -0.21 14.60
CA THR A 116 28.86 0.82 15.59
C THR A 116 29.39 2.16 15.15
N PHE A 117 28.76 3.26 15.58
CA PHE A 117 29.23 4.62 15.29
C PHE A 117 28.82 5.58 16.40
N LYS A 118 29.43 6.77 16.41
CA LYS A 118 29.09 7.89 17.29
C LYS A 118 28.15 8.85 16.59
N ILE A 119 27.14 9.32 17.30
CA ILE A 119 26.21 10.36 16.87
C ILE A 119 26.60 11.65 17.63
N GLY A 120 26.74 12.76 16.92
CA GLY A 120 26.95 14.09 17.48
C GLY A 120 25.71 14.96 17.39
N GLY A 121 25.90 16.27 17.27
CA GLY A 121 24.79 17.23 17.16
C GLY A 121 24.17 17.56 18.52
N GLU A 122 22.86 17.88 18.52
CA GLU A 122 22.11 18.30 19.71
C GLU A 122 21.86 17.15 20.71
N LEU A 123 21.67 15.94 20.21
CA LEU A 123 21.49 14.72 20.99
C LEU A 123 22.64 13.74 20.73
N PRO A 124 23.86 14.00 21.27
CA PRO A 124 24.99 13.13 21.07
C PRO A 124 24.76 11.75 21.71
N GLY A 125 25.35 10.73 21.12
CA GLY A 125 25.09 9.36 21.52
C GLY A 125 25.85 8.29 20.74
N VAL A 126 25.31 7.09 20.79
CA VAL A 126 25.84 5.91 20.11
C VAL A 126 24.79 5.36 19.16
N GLY A 127 25.23 4.99 17.96
CA GLY A 127 24.43 4.26 16.99
C GLY A 127 25.04 2.89 16.68
N SER A 128 24.20 1.98 16.20
CA SER A 128 24.63 0.71 15.62
C SER A 128 24.03 0.51 14.23
N GLY A 129 24.51 -0.47 13.50
CA GLY A 129 23.98 -0.79 12.20
C GLY A 129 24.41 -2.16 11.68
N SER A 130 23.74 -2.59 10.64
CA SER A 130 24.06 -3.74 9.82
C SER A 130 24.30 -3.26 8.39
N ILE A 131 25.22 -3.92 7.71
CA ILE A 131 25.61 -3.59 6.35
C ILE A 131 25.68 -4.89 5.56
N ALA A 132 25.18 -4.86 4.32
CA ALA A 132 25.29 -5.94 3.36
C ALA A 132 25.96 -5.42 2.09
N VAL A 133 26.93 -6.16 1.61
CA VAL A 133 27.76 -5.82 0.46
C VAL A 133 27.77 -6.93 -0.57
N VAL A 134 27.92 -6.53 -1.82
CA VAL A 134 27.88 -7.41 -3.00
C VAL A 134 29.10 -7.16 -3.87
N ALA A 135 29.50 -8.17 -4.62
CA ALA A 135 30.49 -8.01 -5.67
C ALA A 135 29.83 -7.36 -6.89
N ASP A 136 30.51 -6.39 -7.48
CA ASP A 136 30.12 -5.69 -8.70
C ASP A 136 31.37 -5.54 -9.57
N GLY A 137 31.56 -6.51 -10.47
CA GLY A 137 32.83 -6.70 -11.16
C GLY A 137 33.95 -7.09 -10.18
N ASP A 138 35.02 -6.29 -10.15
CA ASP A 138 36.17 -6.45 -9.25
C ASP A 138 36.05 -5.62 -7.96
N GLU A 139 34.95 -4.88 -7.77
CA GLU A 139 34.74 -4.00 -6.61
C GLU A 139 33.65 -4.52 -5.65
N TRP A 140 33.76 -4.10 -4.39
CA TRP A 140 32.73 -4.34 -3.37
C TRP A 140 31.86 -3.10 -3.16
N LYS A 141 30.55 -3.26 -3.35
CA LYS A 141 29.54 -2.19 -3.22
C LYS A 141 28.58 -2.48 -2.09
N ILE A 142 28.10 -1.43 -1.45
CA ILE A 142 27.08 -1.51 -0.40
C ILE A 142 25.72 -1.72 -1.06
N TRP A 143 25.10 -2.87 -0.80
CA TRP A 143 23.78 -3.20 -1.32
C TRP A 143 22.68 -2.68 -0.39
N PHE A 144 22.82 -2.86 0.91
CA PHE A 144 22.00 -2.11 1.85
C PHE A 144 22.72 -1.92 3.17
N PHE A 145 22.27 -0.94 3.94
CA PHE A 145 22.69 -0.79 5.32
C PHE A 145 21.56 -0.16 6.13
N ASN A 146 21.68 -0.26 7.45
CA ASN A 146 20.82 0.46 8.36
C ASN A 146 21.60 1.18 9.45
N THR A 147 20.94 2.13 10.09
CA THR A 147 21.45 2.89 11.22
C THR A 147 20.40 2.90 12.32
N VAL A 148 20.79 2.65 13.56
CA VAL A 148 19.90 2.42 14.70
C VAL A 148 20.37 3.25 15.88
N LEU A 149 19.46 4.03 16.48
CA LEU A 149 19.75 4.81 17.68
C LEU A 149 19.88 3.87 18.88
N GLU A 150 21.04 3.92 19.57
CA GLU A 150 21.31 3.04 20.71
C GLU A 150 21.15 3.70 22.06
N VAL A 151 21.86 4.81 22.20
CA VAL A 151 22.08 5.52 23.45
C VAL A 151 22.11 6.98 23.09
N ILE A 152 21.47 7.80 23.91
CA ILE A 152 21.71 9.24 23.94
C ILE A 152 22.49 9.48 25.23
N ASP A 153 23.64 10.13 25.16
CA ASP A 153 24.60 10.19 26.27
C ASP A 153 23.98 10.78 27.54
N THR A 154 23.03 11.71 27.39
CA THR A 154 22.30 12.36 28.50
C THR A 154 21.11 11.54 29.03
N PHE A 155 20.56 10.61 28.24
CA PHE A 155 19.38 9.82 28.64
C PHE A 155 19.73 8.39 29.07
N GLY A 156 20.83 7.84 28.56
CA GLY A 156 21.28 6.47 28.80
C GLY A 156 20.77 5.45 27.78
N ASN A 157 20.95 4.17 28.11
CA ASN A 157 20.56 3.05 27.25
C ASN A 157 19.21 2.49 27.71
N PRO A 158 18.16 2.53 26.88
CA PRO A 158 16.85 2.03 27.25
C PRO A 158 16.81 0.50 27.36
N ASP A 159 17.83 -0.25 26.90
CA ASP A 159 17.95 -1.72 27.06
C ASP A 159 18.33 -2.11 28.50
N LEU A 160 18.83 -1.16 29.31
CA LEU A 160 19.31 -1.41 30.67
C LEU A 160 18.24 -1.05 31.69
N VAL A 161 17.23 -1.92 31.83
CA VAL A 161 16.14 -1.71 32.80
C VAL A 161 16.65 -1.99 34.22
N PRO A 162 16.55 -1.04 35.17
CA PRO A 162 17.04 -1.25 36.53
C PRO A 162 16.13 -2.21 37.30
N ARG A 163 16.73 -3.26 37.88
CA ARG A 163 16.02 -4.24 38.71
C ARG A 163 15.63 -3.65 40.07
N ALA A 164 14.53 -4.15 40.63
CA ALA A 164 14.09 -3.81 41.97
C ALA A 164 15.14 -4.19 43.02
N PRO A 165 15.35 -3.38 44.08
CA PRO A 165 16.16 -3.79 45.22
C PRO A 165 15.57 -5.06 45.86
N LYS A 166 16.41 -6.04 46.21
CA LYS A 166 15.98 -7.34 46.80
C LYS A 166 15.12 -7.22 48.09
N THR A 167 15.09 -6.05 48.73
CA THR A 167 14.34 -5.77 49.96
C THR A 167 13.01 -5.06 49.73
N SER A 168 12.66 -4.72 48.49
CA SER A 168 11.44 -3.98 48.13
C SER A 168 10.29 -4.95 47.84
N MET A 169 9.54 -5.35 48.87
CA MET A 169 8.18 -5.88 48.69
C MET A 169 7.18 -4.73 48.78
N SER A 170 7.20 -3.82 47.81
CA SER A 170 6.07 -2.90 47.61
C SER A 170 5.16 -3.49 46.54
N ASN A 171 3.89 -3.73 46.88
CA ASN A 171 2.85 -4.15 45.95
C ASN A 171 2.46 -3.03 44.96
N GLY A 172 3.41 -2.29 44.38
CA GLY A 172 3.24 -1.34 43.28
C GLY A 172 2.22 -0.19 43.46
N VAL A 173 1.42 -0.17 44.53
CA VAL A 173 0.41 0.84 44.78
C VAL A 173 1.04 1.94 45.62
N THR A 174 1.69 2.89 44.96
CA THR A 174 1.84 4.20 45.58
C THR A 174 0.46 4.88 45.56
N ASN A 175 -0.12 5.04 46.76
CA ASN A 175 -1.26 5.93 47.01
C ASN A 175 -0.85 7.41 46.95
N GLU A 176 0.36 7.72 46.48
CA GLU A 176 0.81 9.09 46.27
C GLU A 176 0.23 9.64 44.96
N THR A 177 -1.10 9.75 44.89
CA THR A 177 -1.74 10.77 44.05
C THR A 177 -1.55 12.11 44.77
N GLY A 178 -0.31 12.60 44.80
CA GLY A 178 -0.10 14.03 45.00
C GLY A 178 -0.71 14.77 43.80
N ASP A 179 -1.02 16.05 43.96
CA ASP A 179 -1.56 16.96 42.92
C ASP A 179 -0.71 17.09 41.63
N LYS A 180 0.30 16.23 41.41
CA LYS A 180 1.25 16.31 40.31
C LYS A 180 0.99 15.21 39.26
N PRO A 181 0.87 15.57 37.97
CA PRO A 181 0.76 14.61 36.88
C PRO A 181 1.96 13.66 36.81
N VAL A 182 1.73 12.39 36.44
CA VAL A 182 2.80 11.46 36.05
C VAL A 182 3.37 11.83 34.68
N ASP A 183 4.54 11.31 34.33
CA ASP A 183 5.15 11.63 33.03
C ASP A 183 4.41 10.91 31.89
N CYS A 184 4.01 9.65 32.08
CA CYS A 184 3.35 8.87 31.04
C CYS A 184 2.30 7.89 31.59
N VAL A 185 1.11 7.90 30.99
CA VAL A 185 0.07 6.89 31.22
C VAL A 185 0.05 5.92 30.04
N VAL A 186 0.18 4.62 30.30
CA VAL A 186 0.13 3.56 29.30
C VAL A 186 -1.18 2.79 29.44
N ILE A 187 -2.00 2.75 28.40
CA ILE A 187 -3.27 1.99 28.38
C ILE A 187 -2.99 0.57 27.88
N GLY A 188 -3.10 -0.41 28.78
CA GLY A 188 -2.82 -1.83 28.57
C GLY A 188 -1.47 -2.27 29.13
N ALA A 189 -1.44 -3.38 29.86
CA ALA A 189 -0.23 -3.99 30.42
C ALA A 189 0.05 -5.40 29.87
N GLY A 190 -0.29 -5.62 28.60
CA GLY A 190 0.23 -6.75 27.82
C GLY A 190 1.69 -6.54 27.41
N GLN A 191 2.22 -7.40 26.53
CA GLN A 191 3.64 -7.35 26.15
C GLN A 191 4.11 -5.98 25.63
N SER A 192 3.28 -5.28 24.84
CA SER A 192 3.64 -3.97 24.27
C SER A 192 3.67 -2.89 25.34
N GLY A 193 2.73 -2.93 26.30
CA GLY A 193 2.65 -1.97 27.41
C GLY A 193 3.77 -2.16 28.43
N LEU A 194 4.03 -3.41 28.83
CA LEU A 194 5.16 -3.75 29.71
C LEU A 194 6.51 -3.44 29.06
N GLY A 195 6.61 -3.65 27.74
CA GLY A 195 7.78 -3.25 26.96
C GLY A 195 8.03 -1.75 27.08
N VAL A 196 7.04 -0.91 26.76
CA VAL A 196 7.14 0.55 26.90
C VAL A 196 7.45 0.96 28.33
N LEU A 197 6.77 0.40 29.33
CA LEU A 197 6.95 0.77 30.72
C LEU A 197 8.36 0.45 31.25
N GLY A 198 8.92 -0.71 30.88
CA GLY A 198 10.30 -1.05 31.20
C GLY A 198 11.32 -0.09 30.57
N ARG A 199 11.11 0.28 29.29
CA ARG A 199 11.97 1.23 28.58
C ARG A 199 11.90 2.64 29.17
N LEU A 200 10.71 3.09 29.56
CA LEU A 200 10.53 4.37 30.27
C LEU A 200 11.26 4.35 31.61
N LYS A 201 11.17 3.25 32.37
CA LYS A 201 11.90 3.08 33.63
C LYS A 201 13.42 3.13 33.43
N ALA A 202 13.95 2.50 32.37
CA ALA A 202 15.38 2.54 32.03
C ALA A 202 15.89 3.98 31.79
N LEU A 203 15.04 4.86 31.26
CA LEU A 203 15.36 6.27 31.00
C LEU A 203 14.95 7.22 32.14
N GLY A 204 14.53 6.68 33.29
CA GLY A 204 14.11 7.45 34.46
C GLY A 204 12.79 8.20 34.30
N VAL A 205 11.94 7.81 33.34
CA VAL A 205 10.61 8.40 33.12
C VAL A 205 9.57 7.71 34.02
N LYS A 206 8.77 8.48 34.76
CA LYS A 206 7.73 7.93 35.66
C LYS A 206 6.48 7.56 34.87
N GLY A 207 6.37 6.28 34.51
CA GLY A 207 5.22 5.71 33.83
C GLY A 207 4.31 4.88 34.75
N VAL A 208 3.03 4.81 34.40
CA VAL A 208 2.04 3.88 35.00
C VAL A 208 1.23 3.21 33.89
N ALA A 209 1.06 1.89 33.96
CA ALA A 209 0.18 1.16 33.05
C ALA A 209 -1.19 0.87 33.68
N LEU A 210 -2.26 1.05 32.90
CA LEU A 210 -3.63 0.76 33.31
C LEU A 210 -4.11 -0.49 32.57
N GLU A 211 -4.37 -1.57 33.32
CA GLU A 211 -4.77 -2.87 32.79
C GLU A 211 -6.20 -3.18 33.20
N ARG A 212 -7.05 -3.48 32.20
CA ARG A 212 -8.47 -3.75 32.44
C ARG A 212 -8.71 -5.09 33.16
N ASN A 213 -7.86 -6.08 32.90
CA ASN A 213 -7.96 -7.38 33.54
C ASN A 213 -7.50 -7.30 35.00
N ASP A 214 -7.96 -8.22 35.83
CA ASP A 214 -7.62 -8.30 37.25
C ASP A 214 -6.17 -8.74 37.54
N THR A 215 -5.47 -9.18 36.49
CA THR A 215 -4.10 -9.71 36.56
C THR A 215 -3.29 -9.31 35.33
N ILE A 216 -1.99 -9.11 35.53
CA ILE A 216 -1.03 -8.95 34.42
C ILE A 216 -0.98 -10.26 33.63
N GLY A 217 -1.12 -10.18 32.31
CA GLY A 217 -1.26 -11.35 31.44
C GLY A 217 -2.70 -11.87 31.30
N GLY A 218 -3.69 -11.23 31.93
CA GLY A 218 -5.11 -11.56 31.80
C GLY A 218 -5.62 -11.55 30.35
N ASN A 219 -4.97 -10.75 29.48
CA ASN A 219 -5.23 -10.72 28.04
C ASN A 219 -4.86 -12.01 27.30
N TRP A 220 -4.08 -12.90 27.93
CA TRP A 220 -3.73 -14.24 27.44
C TRP A 220 -4.52 -15.33 28.13
N THR A 221 -4.59 -15.34 29.47
CA THR A 221 -5.37 -16.35 30.23
C THR A 221 -6.88 -16.22 30.01
N GLY A 222 -7.35 -15.04 29.59
CA GLY A 222 -8.73 -14.80 29.17
C GLY A 222 -9.11 -15.42 27.82
N ARG A 223 -8.17 -16.02 27.06
CA ARG A 223 -8.43 -16.68 25.77
C ARG A 223 -8.88 -18.13 25.96
N TYR A 224 -8.91 -18.91 24.87
CA TYR A 224 -9.22 -20.35 24.91
C TYR A 224 -8.07 -21.16 25.51
N ASP A 225 -8.38 -22.31 26.10
CA ASP A 225 -7.50 -23.01 27.04
C ASP A 225 -6.21 -23.50 26.36
N ASN A 226 -6.31 -23.94 25.11
CA ASN A 226 -5.19 -24.47 24.33
C ASN A 226 -4.41 -23.41 23.55
N VAL A 227 -4.65 -22.11 23.80
CA VAL A 227 -3.90 -21.04 23.13
C VAL A 227 -2.40 -21.18 23.42
N LYS A 228 -1.62 -21.18 22.36
CA LYS A 228 -0.15 -21.24 22.40
C LYS A 228 0.42 -20.19 21.46
N LEU A 229 1.65 -19.76 21.73
CA LEU A 229 2.39 -18.97 20.76
C LEU A 229 2.71 -19.81 19.53
N HIS A 230 2.76 -19.15 18.38
CA HIS A 230 3.26 -19.71 17.11
C HIS A 230 4.75 -19.38 16.89
N THR A 231 5.38 -18.74 17.87
CA THR A 231 6.78 -18.32 17.90
C THR A 231 7.53 -18.93 19.08
N SER A 232 8.86 -18.90 19.05
CA SER A 232 9.68 -19.50 20.12
C SER A 232 9.53 -18.72 21.44
N LYS A 233 9.68 -19.41 22.57
CA LYS A 233 9.74 -18.79 23.90
C LYS A 233 10.77 -17.68 24.01
N TYR A 234 11.90 -17.80 23.30
CA TYR A 234 12.95 -16.76 23.26
C TYR A 234 12.49 -15.51 22.53
N TYR A 235 11.68 -15.64 21.47
CA TYR A 235 11.06 -14.49 20.80
C TYR A 235 10.08 -13.73 21.69
N ALA A 236 9.53 -14.39 22.71
CA ALA A 236 8.52 -13.81 23.58
C ALA A 236 9.08 -12.95 24.72
N ALA A 237 10.41 -12.92 24.91
CA ALA A 237 11.05 -12.18 26.00
C ALA A 237 10.68 -10.68 26.00
N LEU A 238 10.72 -10.05 27.17
CA LEU A 238 10.51 -8.61 27.32
C LEU A 238 11.86 -7.86 27.37
N PRO A 239 11.89 -6.54 27.10
CA PRO A 239 13.13 -5.78 27.04
C PRO A 239 14.04 -5.92 28.26
N GLY A 240 15.35 -6.14 28.04
CA GLY A 240 16.33 -6.13 29.14
C GLY A 240 16.26 -7.36 30.05
N ASP A 241 15.54 -8.41 29.65
CA ASP A 241 15.34 -9.61 30.45
C ASP A 241 15.30 -10.92 29.64
N LYS A 242 15.62 -12.02 30.32
CA LYS A 242 15.54 -13.40 29.82
C LYS A 242 14.26 -14.08 30.33
N THR A 243 13.12 -13.41 30.18
CA THR A 243 11.83 -13.73 30.82
C THR A 243 11.38 -15.20 30.68
N PHE A 244 11.75 -15.85 29.57
CA PHE A 244 11.35 -17.22 29.20
C PHE A 244 12.53 -18.15 28.87
N HIS A 245 13.73 -17.92 29.44
CA HIS A 245 14.92 -18.75 29.15
C HIS A 245 15.03 -20.04 29.99
N ASP A 246 14.11 -20.29 30.92
CA ASP A 246 14.09 -21.52 31.72
C ASP A 246 13.90 -22.76 30.82
N ASP A 247 14.74 -23.78 31.01
CA ASP A 247 14.71 -25.04 30.24
C ASP A 247 13.43 -25.85 30.49
N GLY A 248 12.76 -25.66 31.64
CA GLY A 248 11.49 -26.30 31.96
C GLY A 248 10.28 -25.76 31.18
N LEU A 249 10.40 -24.59 30.54
CA LEU A 249 9.32 -23.98 29.77
C LEU A 249 9.17 -24.60 28.37
N PRO A 250 7.93 -24.80 27.88
CA PRO A 250 7.67 -25.30 26.54
C PRO A 250 8.20 -24.33 25.48
N TYR A 251 8.59 -24.86 24.32
CA TYR A 251 9.10 -24.03 23.23
C TYR A 251 8.04 -23.06 22.68
N LEU A 252 6.79 -23.51 22.63
CA LEU A 252 5.60 -22.69 22.33
C LEU A 252 4.87 -22.45 23.64
N LEU A 253 4.94 -21.22 24.15
CA LEU A 253 4.37 -20.87 25.45
C LEU A 253 2.85 -20.85 25.39
N GLY A 254 2.20 -21.42 26.41
CA GLY A 254 0.77 -21.29 26.61
C GLY A 254 0.41 -19.97 27.30
N SER A 255 -0.89 -19.73 27.48
CA SER A 255 -1.40 -18.53 28.16
C SER A 255 -0.89 -18.38 29.60
N LYS A 256 -0.77 -19.50 30.33
CA LYS A 256 -0.32 -19.52 31.72
C LYS A 256 1.15 -19.12 31.84
N GLU A 257 2.03 -19.76 31.06
CA GLU A 257 3.47 -19.45 31.11
C GLU A 257 3.73 -18.00 30.73
N LEU A 258 3.00 -17.46 29.74
CA LEU A 258 3.08 -16.05 29.35
C LEU A 258 2.68 -15.11 30.47
N ALA A 259 1.53 -15.34 31.11
CA ALA A 259 1.03 -14.49 32.18
C ALA A 259 1.98 -14.49 33.38
N GLU A 260 2.48 -15.67 33.78
CA GLU A 260 3.48 -15.78 34.85
C GLU A 260 4.78 -15.06 34.50
N GLY A 261 5.26 -15.16 33.26
CA GLY A 261 6.45 -14.43 32.81
C GLY A 261 6.28 -12.92 32.84
N PHE A 262 5.13 -12.41 32.42
CA PHE A 262 4.83 -10.97 32.45
C PHE A 262 4.70 -10.45 33.88
N GLN A 263 4.09 -11.21 34.78
CA GLN A 263 4.04 -10.89 36.21
C GLN A 263 5.44 -10.87 36.83
N ARG A 264 6.27 -11.88 36.53
CA ARG A 264 7.67 -11.90 36.99
C ARG A 264 8.44 -10.69 36.51
N TYR A 265 8.33 -10.35 35.23
CA TYR A 265 8.99 -9.18 34.65
C TYR A 265 8.54 -7.87 35.34
N ALA A 266 7.23 -7.66 35.49
CA ALA A 266 6.70 -6.47 36.17
C ALA A 266 7.21 -6.36 37.62
N ASN A 267 7.29 -7.47 38.34
CA ASN A 267 7.81 -7.51 39.72
C ASN A 267 9.32 -7.30 39.80
N GLU A 268 10.08 -7.98 38.95
CA GLU A 268 11.56 -7.92 38.95
C GLU A 268 12.08 -6.52 38.61
N PHE A 269 11.37 -5.80 37.75
CA PHE A 269 11.69 -4.43 37.40
C PHE A 269 10.82 -3.40 38.14
N ASP A 270 9.97 -3.80 39.10
CA ASP A 270 9.12 -2.91 39.90
C ASP A 270 8.35 -1.87 39.04
N LEU A 271 7.58 -2.39 38.07
CA LEU A 271 6.79 -1.58 37.14
C LEU A 271 5.43 -1.23 37.77
N ASP A 272 5.01 0.04 37.71
CA ASP A 272 3.69 0.46 38.22
C ASP A 272 2.58 0.06 37.24
N VAL A 273 1.85 -0.98 37.61
CA VAL A 273 0.70 -1.49 36.85
C VAL A 273 -0.53 -1.51 37.74
N ARG A 274 -1.59 -0.85 37.29
CA ARG A 274 -2.91 -0.82 37.93
C ARG A 274 -3.85 -1.77 37.20
N VAL A 275 -4.02 -2.96 37.74
CA VAL A 275 -5.00 -3.95 37.26
C VAL A 275 -6.44 -3.53 37.57
N SER A 276 -7.42 -4.24 37.01
CA SER A 276 -8.86 -3.95 37.16
C SER A 276 -9.22 -2.50 36.85
N THR A 277 -8.49 -1.86 35.95
CA THR A 277 -8.62 -0.43 35.62
C THR A 277 -8.99 -0.27 34.16
N THR A 278 -10.28 0.00 33.90
CA THR A 278 -10.80 0.20 32.54
C THR A 278 -10.87 1.70 32.24
N VAL A 279 -10.07 2.17 31.29
CA VAL A 279 -10.10 3.57 30.85
C VAL A 279 -11.37 3.83 30.04
N GLU A 280 -12.09 4.89 30.38
CA GLU A 280 -13.35 5.28 29.73
C GLU A 280 -13.18 6.53 28.86
N SER A 281 -12.35 7.49 29.27
CA SER A 281 -12.03 8.67 28.45
C SER A 281 -10.70 9.32 28.85
N ALA A 282 -10.14 10.14 27.98
CA ALA A 282 -8.99 10.98 28.28
C ALA A 282 -9.16 12.36 27.64
N LYS A 283 -9.01 13.41 28.43
CA LYS A 283 -9.20 14.80 27.99
C LYS A 283 -7.89 15.57 28.08
N TRP A 284 -7.51 16.23 26.99
CA TRP A 284 -6.34 17.10 26.94
C TRP A 284 -6.68 18.48 27.48
N ASN A 285 -5.79 19.05 28.29
CA ASN A 285 -5.85 20.44 28.71
C ASN A 285 -4.70 21.22 28.06
N GLU A 286 -5.03 22.10 27.10
CA GLU A 286 -4.05 22.92 26.39
C GLU A 286 -3.27 23.89 27.30
N GLY A 287 -3.90 24.38 28.37
CA GLY A 287 -3.28 25.33 29.30
C GLY A 287 -2.21 24.68 30.19
N THR A 288 -2.44 23.44 30.62
CA THR A 288 -1.50 22.70 31.48
C THR A 288 -0.64 21.69 30.74
N LYS A 289 -0.97 21.39 29.47
CA LYS A 289 -0.35 20.35 28.64
C LYS A 289 -0.36 18.97 29.32
N VAL A 290 -1.50 18.61 29.88
CA VAL A 290 -1.71 17.38 30.66
C VAL A 290 -3.01 16.72 30.25
N TRP A 291 -2.96 15.39 30.12
CA TRP A 291 -4.13 14.53 30.01
C TRP A 291 -4.77 14.32 31.38
N THR A 292 -6.09 14.42 31.45
CA THR A 292 -6.89 13.84 32.54
C THR A 292 -7.54 12.57 32.01
N VAL A 293 -7.15 11.42 32.55
CA VAL A 293 -7.62 10.08 32.16
C VAL A 293 -8.64 9.62 33.19
N GLU A 294 -9.87 9.40 32.74
CA GLU A 294 -10.99 8.89 33.55
C GLU A 294 -11.12 7.38 33.33
N ALA A 295 -11.25 6.62 34.41
CA ALA A 295 -11.32 5.17 34.39
C ALA A 295 -12.22 4.61 35.50
N LYS A 296 -12.59 3.34 35.35
CA LYS A 296 -13.20 2.52 36.41
C LYS A 296 -12.13 1.61 37.00
N GLN A 297 -11.68 1.88 38.20
CA GLN A 297 -10.78 1.00 38.96
C GLN A 297 -11.58 0.17 39.96
N ASN A 298 -11.55 -1.16 39.82
CA ASN A 298 -12.37 -2.09 40.63
C ASN A 298 -13.86 -1.69 40.62
N GLY A 299 -14.35 -1.24 39.46
CA GLY A 299 -15.72 -0.78 39.26
C GLY A 299 -16.06 0.60 39.85
N ARG A 300 -15.11 1.31 40.48
CA ARG A 300 -15.30 2.64 41.05
C ARG A 300 -14.67 3.71 40.16
N ASP A 301 -15.26 4.89 40.14
CA ASP A 301 -14.70 6.05 39.45
C ASP A 301 -13.31 6.38 39.99
N TRP A 302 -12.37 6.56 39.08
CA TRP A 302 -10.98 6.86 39.37
C TRP A 302 -10.39 7.68 38.23
N SER A 303 -9.49 8.60 38.54
CA SER A 303 -8.83 9.43 37.54
C SER A 303 -7.35 9.62 37.82
N ILE A 304 -6.59 9.89 36.76
CA ILE A 304 -5.17 10.19 36.82
C ILE A 304 -4.77 11.24 35.80
N GLN A 305 -3.82 12.08 36.17
CA GLN A 305 -3.23 13.06 35.28
C GLN A 305 -1.87 12.59 34.76
N GLY A 306 -1.64 12.76 33.46
CA GLY A 306 -0.37 12.37 32.80
C GLY A 306 0.05 13.34 31.71
N ARG A 307 1.35 13.53 31.51
CA ARG A 307 1.87 14.39 30.43
C ARG A 307 1.76 13.73 29.06
N HIS A 308 2.08 12.44 28.96
CA HIS A 308 1.91 11.65 27.75
C HIS A 308 0.91 10.50 27.92
N LEU A 309 0.29 10.10 26.82
CA LEU A 309 -0.64 8.98 26.75
C LEU A 309 -0.18 7.98 25.69
N VAL A 310 0.03 6.72 26.07
CA VAL A 310 0.42 5.63 25.16
C VAL A 310 -0.69 4.58 25.10
N PHE A 311 -1.17 4.27 23.89
CA PHE A 311 -2.09 3.17 23.67
C PHE A 311 -1.33 1.88 23.35
N ALA A 312 -1.43 0.88 24.24
CA ALA A 312 -0.81 -0.43 24.13
C ALA A 312 -1.86 -1.56 24.13
N ILE A 313 -2.92 -1.38 23.34
CA ILE A 313 -4.13 -2.21 23.32
C ILE A 313 -4.06 -3.42 22.36
N GLY A 314 -2.87 -3.73 21.84
CA GLY A 314 -2.59 -4.87 20.96
C GLY A 314 -2.81 -4.59 19.47
N ALA A 315 -2.19 -5.42 18.62
CA ALA A 315 -2.09 -5.19 17.16
C ALA A 315 -3.42 -5.13 16.39
N VAL A 316 -4.51 -5.68 16.95
CA VAL A 316 -5.87 -5.71 16.38
C VAL A 316 -6.95 -5.32 17.40
N GLY A 317 -6.57 -4.59 18.46
CA GLY A 317 -7.46 -4.03 19.49
C GLY A 317 -8.29 -5.03 20.33
N GLN A 318 -8.33 -6.32 19.99
CA GLN A 318 -9.24 -7.33 20.56
C GLN A 318 -10.73 -6.95 20.48
N PHE A 319 -11.12 -6.03 19.60
CA PHE A 319 -12.52 -5.65 19.40
C PHE A 319 -13.15 -6.51 18.30
N PRO A 320 -14.08 -7.43 18.64
CA PRO A 320 -14.62 -8.36 17.66
C PRO A 320 -15.47 -7.63 16.60
N LYS A 321 -15.24 -7.93 15.33
CA LYS A 321 -16.09 -7.52 14.21
C LYS A 321 -17.01 -8.71 13.87
N ILE A 322 -18.24 -8.68 14.36
CA ILE A 322 -19.23 -9.72 14.12
C ILE A 322 -19.95 -9.42 12.79
N PRO A 323 -19.90 -10.31 11.79
CA PRO A 323 -20.62 -10.09 10.53
C PRO A 323 -22.14 -10.14 10.75
N GLN A 324 -22.87 -9.27 10.06
CA GLN A 324 -24.33 -9.39 9.99
C GLN A 324 -24.69 -10.48 8.98
N ILE A 325 -25.32 -11.56 9.47
CA ILE A 325 -25.74 -12.69 8.63
C ILE A 325 -27.27 -12.63 8.49
N PRO A 326 -27.81 -12.48 7.27
CA PRO A 326 -29.26 -12.54 7.04
C PRO A 326 -29.86 -13.84 7.58
N ASN A 327 -31.02 -13.74 8.24
CA ASN A 327 -31.73 -14.87 8.86
C ASN A 327 -30.89 -15.69 9.87
N ARG A 328 -29.94 -15.05 10.58
CA ARG A 328 -29.08 -15.71 11.59
C ARG A 328 -29.88 -16.52 12.61
N GLU A 329 -31.07 -16.05 12.99
CA GLU A 329 -32.00 -16.68 13.92
C GLU A 329 -32.55 -18.02 13.41
N ALA A 330 -32.53 -18.29 12.10
CA ALA A 330 -32.89 -19.60 11.55
C ALA A 330 -31.89 -20.69 11.97
N PHE A 331 -30.63 -20.32 12.23
CA PHE A 331 -29.62 -21.26 12.73
C PHE A 331 -29.78 -21.49 14.24
N GLN A 332 -30.38 -22.63 14.58
CA GLN A 332 -30.62 -23.07 15.96
C GLN A 332 -29.37 -23.64 16.67
N GLY A 333 -28.23 -23.70 15.98
CA GLY A 333 -26.97 -24.14 16.56
C GLY A 333 -26.25 -23.04 17.34
N THR A 334 -25.19 -23.41 18.04
CA THR A 334 -24.32 -22.45 18.71
C THR A 334 -23.46 -21.72 17.68
N ALA A 335 -23.51 -20.38 17.67
CA ALA A 335 -22.53 -19.57 16.96
C ALA A 335 -21.98 -18.50 17.90
N MET A 336 -20.68 -18.28 17.83
CA MET A 336 -19.94 -17.37 18.70
C MET A 336 -18.71 -16.84 17.97
N HIS A 337 -18.21 -15.70 18.42
CA HIS A 337 -16.92 -15.19 17.97
C HIS A 337 -15.77 -15.87 18.73
N SER A 338 -14.56 -15.92 18.16
CA SER A 338 -13.41 -16.59 18.78
C SER A 338 -12.99 -15.98 20.14
N VAL A 339 -13.41 -14.75 20.44
CA VAL A 339 -13.23 -14.13 21.77
C VAL A 339 -14.08 -14.77 22.86
N GLN A 340 -15.17 -15.44 22.47
CA GLN A 340 -16.07 -16.15 23.38
C GLN A 340 -15.74 -17.65 23.47
N TYR A 341 -14.92 -18.16 22.55
CA TYR A 341 -14.51 -19.56 22.49
C TYR A 341 -13.57 -19.91 23.66
N LYS A 342 -13.78 -21.08 24.27
CA LYS A 342 -13.01 -21.57 25.43
C LYS A 342 -12.46 -22.98 25.24
N TYR A 343 -13.34 -23.94 25.01
CA TYR A 343 -12.99 -25.32 24.68
C TYR A 343 -14.19 -26.00 23.98
N PRO A 344 -13.98 -27.03 23.15
CA PRO A 344 -15.06 -27.63 22.35
C PRO A 344 -15.61 -28.96 22.90
N THR A 345 -15.15 -29.43 24.07
CA THR A 345 -15.51 -30.76 24.61
C THR A 345 -17.02 -30.98 24.78
N ALA A 346 -17.79 -29.91 25.06
CA ALA A 346 -19.25 -29.96 25.12
C ALA A 346 -19.93 -30.29 23.77
N TRP A 347 -19.17 -30.27 22.67
CA TRP A 347 -19.65 -30.47 21.30
C TRP A 347 -19.19 -31.78 20.68
N LYS A 348 -18.70 -32.73 21.48
CA LYS A 348 -18.35 -34.08 21.02
C LYS A 348 -19.45 -34.69 20.14
N GLY A 349 -19.07 -35.22 18.99
CA GLY A 349 -19.99 -35.79 17.99
C GLY A 349 -20.87 -34.78 17.24
N LYS A 350 -20.74 -33.46 17.47
CA LYS A 350 -21.43 -32.43 16.67
C LYS A 350 -20.66 -32.10 15.39
N LYS A 351 -21.22 -31.24 14.54
CA LYS A 351 -20.55 -30.68 13.36
C LYS A 351 -20.08 -29.27 13.67
N GLY A 352 -18.82 -28.95 13.39
CA GLY A 352 -18.21 -27.65 13.59
C GLY A 352 -17.93 -26.94 12.27
N VAL A 353 -18.19 -25.63 12.22
CA VAL A 353 -17.82 -24.75 11.11
C VAL A 353 -17.01 -23.58 11.67
N VAL A 354 -15.81 -23.38 11.13
CA VAL A 354 -14.91 -22.27 11.48
C VAL A 354 -14.85 -21.32 10.29
N VAL A 355 -15.19 -20.05 10.51
CA VAL A 355 -15.15 -19.02 9.45
C VAL A 355 -13.87 -18.19 9.60
N GLY A 356 -12.98 -18.27 8.61
CA GLY A 356 -11.66 -17.64 8.63
C GLY A 356 -10.52 -18.66 8.59
N THR A 357 -9.31 -18.19 8.27
CA THR A 357 -8.13 -19.03 7.95
C THR A 357 -6.84 -18.58 8.64
N ALA A 358 -6.92 -17.68 9.63
CA ALA A 358 -5.75 -17.22 10.37
C ALA A 358 -5.44 -18.13 11.56
N ASN A 359 -4.38 -17.83 12.32
CA ASN A 359 -3.89 -18.65 13.43
C ASN A 359 -5.01 -19.14 14.37
N THR A 360 -5.88 -18.23 14.85
CA THR A 360 -7.00 -18.60 15.72
C THR A 360 -7.96 -19.60 15.07
N ALA A 361 -8.21 -19.51 13.76
CA ALA A 361 -9.10 -20.45 13.08
C ALA A 361 -8.46 -21.85 12.98
N HIS A 362 -7.15 -21.92 12.77
CA HIS A 362 -6.40 -23.17 12.81
C HIS A 362 -6.38 -23.77 14.21
N ASP A 363 -6.12 -22.97 15.25
CA ASP A 363 -6.13 -23.41 16.65
C ASP A 363 -7.52 -23.97 17.04
N VAL A 364 -8.60 -23.26 16.70
CA VAL A 364 -9.98 -23.71 16.96
C VAL A 364 -10.33 -24.97 16.18
N ALA A 365 -9.87 -25.10 14.92
CA ALA A 365 -10.12 -26.29 14.12
C ALA A 365 -9.37 -27.51 14.65
N GLU A 366 -8.11 -27.34 15.09
CA GLU A 366 -7.31 -28.37 15.78
C GLU A 366 -8.05 -28.83 17.06
N ASP A 367 -8.45 -27.90 17.92
CA ASP A 367 -9.19 -28.22 19.15
C ASP A 367 -10.50 -28.99 18.87
N MET A 368 -11.24 -28.61 17.83
CA MET A 368 -12.49 -29.29 17.45
C MET A 368 -12.26 -30.73 16.99
N VAL A 369 -11.17 -30.98 16.27
CA VAL A 369 -10.79 -32.34 15.86
C VAL A 369 -10.41 -33.17 17.10
N ASP A 370 -9.59 -32.61 17.99
CA ASP A 370 -9.14 -33.27 19.22
C ASP A 370 -10.30 -33.59 20.18
N ALA A 371 -11.36 -32.80 20.16
CA ALA A 371 -12.58 -33.06 20.93
C ALA A 371 -13.57 -34.03 20.26
N GLU A 372 -13.16 -34.73 19.21
CA GLU A 372 -13.95 -35.75 18.50
C GLU A 372 -15.28 -35.20 17.94
N LEU A 373 -15.26 -34.02 17.33
CA LEU A 373 -16.40 -33.57 16.52
C LEU A 373 -16.55 -34.47 15.29
N SER A 374 -17.80 -34.77 14.92
CA SER A 374 -18.13 -35.67 13.79
C SER A 374 -17.70 -35.11 12.42
N SER A 375 -17.55 -33.80 12.30
CA SER A 375 -16.98 -33.12 11.13
C SER A 375 -16.54 -31.70 11.49
N VAL A 376 -15.40 -31.26 10.98
CA VAL A 376 -14.92 -29.87 11.10
C VAL A 376 -14.74 -29.30 9.70
N THR A 377 -15.36 -28.15 9.42
CA THR A 377 -15.24 -27.44 8.14
C THR A 377 -14.62 -26.07 8.38
N LEU A 378 -13.60 -25.72 7.61
CA LEU A 378 -12.98 -24.40 7.67
C LEU A 378 -13.31 -23.63 6.39
N VAL A 379 -13.90 -22.44 6.53
CA VAL A 379 -14.41 -21.63 5.43
C VAL A 379 -13.39 -20.54 5.08
N GLN A 380 -12.83 -20.63 3.88
CA GLN A 380 -11.85 -19.70 3.33
C GLN A 380 -12.51 -18.71 2.38
N ARG A 381 -12.37 -17.39 2.65
CA ARG A 381 -12.81 -16.32 1.75
C ARG A 381 -11.87 -16.13 0.56
N SER A 382 -10.56 -16.13 0.83
CA SER A 382 -9.51 -15.83 -0.15
C SER A 382 -8.27 -16.70 0.12
N PRO A 383 -7.41 -16.94 -0.88
CA PRO A 383 -6.19 -17.70 -0.67
C PRO A 383 -5.36 -17.15 0.49
N THR A 384 -4.77 -18.05 1.28
CA THR A 384 -4.11 -17.71 2.55
C THR A 384 -2.64 -18.11 2.48
N ALA A 385 -1.76 -17.19 2.88
CA ALA A 385 -0.34 -17.50 3.03
C ALA A 385 -0.17 -18.43 4.24
N ILE A 386 0.30 -19.65 4.00
CA ILE A 386 0.56 -20.63 5.04
C ILE A 386 2.06 -20.80 5.20
N LEU A 387 2.55 -20.61 6.42
CA LEU A 387 3.93 -20.91 6.77
C LEU A 387 3.95 -22.06 7.78
N PRO A 388 4.28 -23.29 7.35
CA PRO A 388 4.37 -24.42 8.25
C PRO A 388 5.31 -24.14 9.42
N TYR A 389 4.91 -24.57 10.62
CA TYR A 389 5.70 -24.37 11.84
C TYR A 389 7.15 -24.87 11.71
N LYS A 390 7.34 -26.03 11.05
CA LYS A 390 8.68 -26.59 10.75
C LYS A 390 9.57 -25.60 10.00
N TYR A 391 9.01 -24.87 9.04
CA TYR A 391 9.75 -23.88 8.23
C TYR A 391 10.04 -22.64 9.05
N PHE A 392 9.02 -22.12 9.74
CA PHE A 392 9.20 -20.98 10.64
C PHE A 392 10.29 -21.27 11.68
N LYS A 393 10.24 -22.42 12.35
CA LYS A 393 11.26 -22.85 13.33
C LYS A 393 12.65 -22.92 12.71
N THR A 394 12.80 -23.50 11.52
CA THR A 394 14.09 -23.60 10.82
C THR A 394 14.72 -22.23 10.56
N LEU A 395 13.89 -21.23 10.24
CA LEU A 395 14.35 -19.86 9.98
C LEU A 395 14.61 -19.06 11.25
N HIS A 396 13.80 -19.28 12.27
CA HIS A 396 13.75 -18.43 13.44
C HIS A 396 14.68 -18.92 14.57
N GLN A 397 14.88 -20.23 14.69
CA GLN A 397 15.70 -20.83 15.75
C GLN A 397 17.18 -20.41 15.73
N PRO A 398 17.84 -20.26 14.56
CA PRO A 398 19.22 -19.73 14.52
C PRO A 398 19.35 -18.31 15.09
N ARG A 399 18.29 -17.49 15.00
CA ARG A 399 18.27 -16.12 15.52
C ARG A 399 17.84 -16.06 16.97
N TYR A 400 16.75 -16.75 17.32
CA TYR A 400 16.13 -16.67 18.64
C TYR A 400 16.22 -18.02 19.36
N ASN A 401 17.24 -18.15 20.20
CA ASN A 401 17.56 -19.33 21.00
C ASN A 401 18.04 -18.95 22.41
N LYS A 402 18.50 -19.94 23.18
CA LYS A 402 18.93 -19.73 24.57
C LYS A 402 20.13 -18.80 24.70
N ASP A 403 21.02 -18.85 23.71
CA ASP A 403 22.33 -18.20 23.72
C ASP A 403 22.35 -16.91 22.90
N SER A 404 21.31 -16.67 22.09
CA SER A 404 21.17 -15.46 21.30
C SER A 404 21.02 -14.22 22.18
N ASN A 405 21.68 -13.13 21.78
CA ASN A 405 21.34 -11.80 22.22
C ASN A 405 20.06 -11.37 21.50
N ILE A 406 18.97 -11.19 22.24
CA ILE A 406 17.63 -10.98 21.69
C ILE A 406 17.54 -9.60 21.05
N GLU A 407 18.13 -8.58 21.68
CA GLU A 407 18.18 -7.22 21.19
C GLU A 407 18.95 -7.13 19.87
N GLU A 408 20.07 -7.86 19.76
CA GLU A 408 20.81 -7.99 18.49
C GLU A 408 19.99 -8.71 17.41
N SER A 409 19.27 -9.76 17.81
CA SER A 409 18.41 -10.53 16.91
C SER A 409 17.29 -9.67 16.33
N ASP A 410 16.66 -8.84 17.18
CA ASP A 410 15.62 -7.90 16.75
C ASP A 410 16.14 -6.86 15.75
N ARG A 411 17.35 -6.35 15.95
CA ARG A 411 17.96 -5.38 15.00
C ARG A 411 18.29 -6.03 13.67
N ALA A 412 18.72 -7.28 13.69
CA ALA A 412 18.99 -8.03 12.48
C ALA A 412 17.68 -8.36 11.72
N GLU A 413 16.62 -8.72 12.42
CA GLU A 413 15.30 -9.04 11.84
C GLU A 413 14.61 -7.78 11.30
N TRP A 414 14.38 -6.80 12.18
CA TRP A 414 13.52 -5.65 11.91
C TRP A 414 14.27 -4.43 11.40
N GLY A 415 15.60 -4.49 11.33
CA GLY A 415 16.42 -3.45 10.75
C GLY A 415 16.60 -3.56 9.23
N MET A 416 16.26 -4.69 8.61
CA MET A 416 16.34 -4.86 7.16
C MET A 416 15.31 -3.96 6.45
N PRO A 417 15.64 -3.30 5.34
CA PRO A 417 14.65 -2.58 4.53
C PRO A 417 13.54 -3.53 4.05
N ALA A 418 12.27 -3.11 4.13
CA ALA A 418 11.14 -3.96 3.76
C ALA A 418 11.22 -4.51 2.32
N PRO A 419 11.64 -3.71 1.30
CA PRO A 419 11.92 -4.23 -0.05
C PRO A 419 12.91 -5.40 -0.10
N ILE A 420 13.98 -5.31 0.69
CA ILE A 420 15.03 -6.34 0.77
C ILE A 420 14.52 -7.57 1.51
N LEU A 421 13.83 -7.36 2.64
CA LEU A 421 13.21 -8.42 3.43
C LEU A 421 12.24 -9.24 2.57
N ARG A 422 11.47 -8.59 1.69
CA ARG A 422 10.58 -9.27 0.71
C ARG A 422 11.33 -10.22 -0.20
N VAL A 423 12.41 -9.79 -0.85
CA VAL A 423 13.12 -10.63 -1.83
C VAL A 423 13.94 -11.73 -1.17
N VAL A 424 14.58 -11.45 -0.04
CA VAL A 424 15.35 -12.44 0.72
C VAL A 424 14.44 -13.52 1.30
N SER A 425 13.33 -13.13 1.92
CA SER A 425 12.36 -14.09 2.47
C SER A 425 11.71 -14.93 1.36
N SER A 426 11.30 -14.32 0.25
CA SER A 426 10.70 -15.03 -0.89
C SER A 426 11.63 -16.10 -1.46
N MET A 427 12.92 -15.80 -1.60
CA MET A 427 13.93 -16.77 -2.02
C MET A 427 14.02 -17.95 -1.05
N ILE A 428 14.06 -17.67 0.24
CA ILE A 428 14.16 -18.67 1.29
C ILE A 428 12.91 -19.56 1.31
N PHE A 429 11.72 -18.98 1.28
CA PHE A 429 10.47 -19.73 1.31
C PHE A 429 10.28 -20.60 0.07
N LYS A 430 10.63 -20.09 -1.13
CA LYS A 430 10.64 -20.90 -2.36
C LYS A 430 11.56 -22.10 -2.24
N LYS A 431 12.75 -21.93 -1.65
CA LYS A 431 13.69 -23.03 -1.42
C LYS A 431 13.12 -24.06 -0.45
N LEU A 432 12.61 -23.64 0.71
CA LEU A 432 12.01 -24.55 1.69
C LEU A 432 10.81 -25.31 1.11
N TYR A 433 9.96 -24.62 0.35
CA TYR A 433 8.84 -25.24 -0.36
C TYR A 433 9.30 -26.32 -1.34
N SER A 434 10.30 -26.02 -2.17
CA SER A 434 10.82 -27.00 -3.15
C SER A 434 11.41 -28.26 -2.52
N GLN A 435 11.80 -28.20 -1.25
CA GLN A 435 12.38 -29.34 -0.51
C GLN A 435 11.30 -30.21 0.16
N ASP A 436 10.10 -29.67 0.41
CA ASP A 436 9.04 -30.31 1.17
C ASP A 436 7.66 -29.74 0.73
N PRO A 437 7.12 -30.15 -0.43
CA PRO A 437 5.87 -29.59 -0.96
C PRO A 437 4.61 -30.18 -0.30
N GLU A 438 4.73 -31.34 0.37
CA GLU A 438 3.62 -32.18 0.84
C GLU A 438 2.57 -31.45 1.70
N PRO A 439 2.93 -30.54 2.64
CA PRO A 439 1.94 -29.80 3.43
C PRO A 439 1.01 -28.92 2.60
N PHE A 440 1.51 -28.34 1.50
CA PHE A 440 0.71 -27.44 0.64
C PHE A 440 -0.12 -28.24 -0.36
N ASP A 441 0.45 -29.29 -0.92
CA ASP A 441 -0.26 -30.19 -1.84
C ASP A 441 -1.44 -30.86 -1.11
N GLY A 442 -1.24 -31.23 0.16
CA GLY A 442 -2.30 -31.73 1.04
C GLY A 442 -3.44 -30.72 1.23
N LEU A 443 -3.12 -29.45 1.53
CA LEU A 443 -4.10 -28.37 1.65
C LEU A 443 -4.87 -28.14 0.34
N ASN A 444 -4.16 -28.04 -0.78
CA ASN A 444 -4.79 -27.85 -2.10
C ASN A 444 -5.70 -29.02 -2.47
N LYS A 445 -5.30 -30.26 -2.18
CA LYS A 445 -6.09 -31.47 -2.44
C LYS A 445 -7.42 -31.48 -1.68
N VAL A 446 -7.48 -30.88 -0.49
CA VAL A 446 -8.72 -30.75 0.29
C VAL A 446 -9.48 -29.45 0.03
N GLY A 447 -9.07 -28.68 -0.98
CA GLY A 447 -9.75 -27.46 -1.43
C GLY A 447 -9.33 -26.19 -0.69
N PHE A 448 -8.31 -26.24 0.17
CA PHE A 448 -7.75 -25.06 0.82
C PHE A 448 -6.72 -24.39 -0.10
N ARG A 449 -7.01 -23.17 -0.56
CA ARG A 449 -6.13 -22.42 -1.47
C ARG A 449 -4.99 -21.79 -0.67
N ALA A 450 -3.80 -22.38 -0.73
CA ALA A 450 -2.60 -21.84 -0.10
C ALA A 450 -1.80 -20.99 -1.09
N GLU A 451 -1.34 -19.82 -0.66
CA GLU A 451 -0.36 -19.01 -1.39
C GLU A 451 1.03 -19.19 -0.77
N LEU A 452 2.07 -19.08 -1.61
CA LEU A 452 3.45 -19.04 -1.10
C LEU A 452 3.62 -17.81 -0.18
N PRO A 453 4.28 -17.98 0.98
CA PRO A 453 4.57 -16.88 1.89
C PRO A 453 5.33 -15.73 1.22
N ASN A 454 4.72 -14.55 1.17
CA ASN A 454 5.42 -13.28 0.98
C ASN A 454 5.32 -12.54 2.32
N ILE A 455 6.46 -12.33 2.98
CA ILE A 455 6.48 -11.83 4.36
C ILE A 455 5.76 -10.48 4.51
N LEU A 456 5.83 -9.59 3.52
CA LEU A 456 5.12 -8.30 3.58
C LEU A 456 3.62 -8.48 3.39
N LYS A 457 3.20 -9.40 2.50
CA LYS A 457 1.78 -9.79 2.39
C LYS A 457 1.28 -10.52 3.62
N ILE A 458 2.13 -11.29 4.32
CA ILE A 458 1.79 -11.92 5.60
C ILE A 458 1.59 -10.84 6.65
N HIS A 459 2.48 -9.85 6.78
CA HIS A 459 2.28 -8.75 7.72
C HIS A 459 1.04 -7.91 7.39
N GLU A 460 0.75 -7.70 6.10
CA GLU A 460 -0.46 -7.02 5.67
C GLU A 460 -1.73 -7.84 5.93
N ARG A 461 -1.77 -9.12 5.52
CA ARG A 461 -2.95 -10.01 5.58
C ARG A 461 -3.18 -10.68 6.93
N SER A 462 -2.15 -10.92 7.74
CA SER A 462 -2.29 -11.43 9.12
C SER A 462 -3.02 -10.42 10.01
N VAL A 463 -2.92 -9.13 9.67
CA VAL A 463 -3.67 -8.06 10.33
C VAL A 463 -5.13 -8.01 9.81
N PHE A 464 -5.42 -8.43 8.57
CA PHE A 464 -6.76 -8.49 7.99
C PHE A 464 -7.59 -9.74 8.32
N ALA A 465 -7.13 -10.59 9.23
CA ALA A 465 -7.88 -11.78 9.64
C ALA A 465 -9.24 -11.40 10.27
N THR A 466 -10.31 -11.98 9.71
CA THR A 466 -11.70 -11.46 9.61
C THR A 466 -12.54 -11.47 10.90
N GLY A 467 -11.94 -11.31 12.08
CA GLY A 467 -12.67 -11.31 13.35
C GLY A 467 -12.57 -10.03 14.17
N PHE A 468 -11.70 -9.07 13.82
CA PHE A 468 -11.42 -7.94 14.70
C PHE A 468 -11.38 -6.60 13.95
N ASN A 469 -11.65 -5.50 14.67
CA ASN A 469 -11.40 -4.17 14.16
C ASN A 469 -9.88 -3.96 14.04
N THR A 470 -9.40 -3.76 12.81
CA THR A 470 -7.98 -3.64 12.50
C THR A 470 -7.47 -2.21 12.64
N ASN A 471 -8.37 -1.23 12.73
CA ASN A 471 -8.03 0.18 12.85
C ASN A 471 -8.13 0.65 14.31
N ILE A 472 -7.05 0.51 15.07
CA ILE A 472 -7.04 0.93 16.48
C ILE A 472 -7.28 2.43 16.66
N ARG A 473 -7.12 3.26 15.60
CA ARG A 473 -7.42 4.69 15.66
C ARG A 473 -8.86 4.93 16.08
N GLU A 474 -9.80 4.12 15.56
CA GLU A 474 -11.22 4.21 15.91
C GLU A 474 -11.45 3.93 17.40
N GLU A 475 -10.61 3.09 18.00
CA GLU A 475 -10.70 2.72 19.42
C GLU A 475 -10.01 3.76 20.31
N MET A 476 -8.90 4.33 19.84
CA MET A 476 -8.27 5.48 20.48
C MET A 476 -9.21 6.66 20.50
N GLU A 477 -9.88 6.96 19.37
CA GLU A 477 -10.84 8.05 19.21
C GLU A 477 -12.02 7.95 20.19
N LYS A 478 -12.49 6.75 20.52
CA LYS A 478 -13.52 6.55 21.56
C LYS A 478 -13.07 7.03 22.94
N ILE A 479 -11.77 6.93 23.25
CA ILE A 479 -11.19 7.37 24.53
C ILE A 479 -10.87 8.87 24.51
N VAL A 480 -10.23 9.38 23.45
CA VAL A 480 -9.73 10.77 23.41
C VAL A 480 -10.70 11.77 22.79
N GLY A 481 -11.81 11.29 22.22
CA GLY A 481 -12.79 12.08 21.49
C GLY A 481 -12.39 12.38 20.03
N PRO A 482 -13.36 12.83 19.22
CA PRO A 482 -13.19 13.01 17.78
C PRO A 482 -12.20 14.12 17.40
N GLU A 483 -12.06 15.16 18.22
CA GLU A 483 -11.13 16.26 17.96
C GLU A 483 -9.68 15.77 17.95
N VAL A 484 -9.26 15.07 19.01
CA VAL A 484 -7.92 14.45 19.07
C VAL A 484 -7.84 13.28 18.10
N GLY A 485 -8.91 12.46 17.98
CA GLY A 485 -8.97 11.33 17.05
C GLY A 485 -8.66 11.70 15.60
N ASN A 486 -9.06 12.90 15.18
CA ASN A 486 -8.75 13.41 13.85
C ASN A 486 -7.25 13.68 13.61
N LEU A 487 -6.49 13.96 14.67
CA LEU A 487 -5.04 14.19 14.64
C LEU A 487 -4.23 12.88 14.69
N LEU A 488 -4.87 11.74 14.91
CA LEU A 488 -4.19 10.46 14.99
C LEU A 488 -3.92 9.88 13.60
N GLU A 489 -2.73 9.31 13.40
CA GLU A 489 -2.44 8.43 12.29
C GLU A 489 -3.27 7.15 12.32
N ASP A 490 -3.54 6.59 11.15
CA ASP A 490 -4.03 5.22 11.10
C ASP A 490 -2.91 4.27 11.52
N ASN A 491 -3.32 3.13 12.05
CA ASN A 491 -2.40 2.09 12.48
C ASN A 491 -2.22 1.02 11.40
N ASN A 492 -1.02 0.45 11.38
CA ASN A 492 -0.63 -0.65 10.49
C ASN A 492 -0.66 -0.29 8.98
N GLY A 493 -0.13 -1.20 8.18
CA GLY A 493 0.13 -0.97 6.76
C GLY A 493 1.42 -0.18 6.53
N TRP A 494 1.83 -0.14 5.27
CA TRP A 494 3.09 0.45 4.86
C TRP A 494 2.86 1.87 4.32
N ASP A 495 3.80 2.76 4.56
CA ASP A 495 3.96 3.97 3.75
C ASP A 495 4.76 3.68 2.47
N LYS A 496 4.99 4.70 1.64
CA LYS A 496 5.71 4.55 0.36
C LYS A 496 7.16 4.10 0.51
N GLU A 497 7.76 4.28 1.68
CA GLU A 497 9.14 3.89 1.97
C GLU A 497 9.21 2.44 2.48
N GLY A 498 8.06 1.83 2.79
CA GLY A 498 7.98 0.52 3.41
C GLY A 498 8.13 0.56 4.93
N GLU A 499 7.84 1.70 5.57
CA GLU A 499 7.78 1.82 7.02
C GLU A 499 6.35 1.66 7.53
N THR A 500 6.21 1.16 8.76
CA THR A 500 4.90 1.02 9.42
C THR A 500 4.27 2.40 9.67
N ARG A 501 2.98 2.53 9.39
CA ARG A 501 2.20 3.75 9.63
C ARG A 501 1.79 3.87 11.09
N GLY A 502 1.89 5.09 11.62
CA GLY A 502 1.38 5.51 12.93
C GLY A 502 2.14 4.95 14.15
N ALA A 503 2.34 3.63 14.22
CA ALA A 503 2.90 2.98 15.40
C ALA A 503 4.31 3.49 15.69
N TRP A 504 4.54 3.84 16.96
CA TRP A 504 5.82 4.34 17.47
C TRP A 504 6.34 5.65 16.81
N LYS A 505 5.52 6.31 15.98
CA LYS A 505 5.80 7.61 15.34
C LYS A 505 4.98 8.72 16.02
N ARG A 506 5.39 9.97 15.81
CA ARG A 506 4.59 11.14 16.22
C ARG A 506 3.26 11.18 15.47
N HIS A 507 2.21 11.56 16.19
CA HIS A 507 0.90 11.91 15.65
C HIS A 507 0.80 13.43 15.48
N GLY A 508 -0.33 13.92 14.94
CA GLY A 508 -0.62 15.35 14.90
C GLY A 508 -0.82 15.98 16.28
N HIS A 509 -1.10 15.16 17.29
CA HIS A 509 -1.11 15.59 18.68
C HIS A 509 0.23 15.21 19.35
N PRO A 510 0.91 16.15 20.03
CA PRO A 510 2.31 15.97 20.47
C PRO A 510 2.48 14.99 21.64
N ALA A 511 1.43 14.76 22.42
CA ALA A 511 1.52 13.97 23.66
C ALA A 511 0.72 12.66 23.63
N ILE A 512 0.47 12.11 22.44
CA ILE A 512 -0.22 10.82 22.26
C ILE A 512 0.58 9.90 21.36
N TRP A 513 0.56 8.62 21.72
CA TRP A 513 1.33 7.60 21.05
C TRP A 513 0.55 6.29 21.01
N HIS A 514 0.95 5.39 20.12
CA HIS A 514 0.53 4.00 20.23
C HIS A 514 1.66 3.04 19.86
N THR A 515 1.53 1.82 20.37
CA THR A 515 2.39 0.69 20.06
C THR A 515 1.52 -0.47 19.58
N SER A 516 2.01 -1.20 18.57
CA SER A 516 1.30 -2.33 17.95
C SER A 516 2.29 -3.44 17.58
N GLY A 517 1.91 -4.35 16.68
CA GLY A 517 2.79 -5.43 16.20
C GLY A 517 2.88 -6.66 17.10
N ASP A 518 3.69 -7.63 16.66
CA ASP A 518 3.96 -8.87 17.40
C ASP A 518 4.95 -8.63 18.56
N LEU A 519 5.40 -9.71 19.22
CA LEU A 519 6.27 -9.63 20.40
C LEU A 519 7.64 -8.99 20.08
N GLY A 520 8.26 -9.32 18.95
CA GLY A 520 9.57 -8.77 18.59
C GLY A 520 9.48 -7.32 18.13
N MET A 521 8.46 -6.96 17.34
CA MET A 521 8.19 -5.57 17.00
C MET A 521 7.94 -4.73 18.26
N SER A 522 7.04 -5.19 19.14
CA SER A 522 6.72 -4.49 20.39
C SER A 522 7.97 -4.28 21.25
N ARG A 523 8.85 -5.27 21.35
CA ARG A 523 10.10 -5.19 22.12
C ARG A 523 11.08 -4.20 21.51
N LEU A 524 11.36 -4.29 20.21
CA LEU A 524 12.31 -3.39 19.54
C LEU A 524 11.82 -1.95 19.56
N PHE A 525 10.61 -1.69 19.04
CA PHE A 525 10.18 -0.34 18.76
C PHE A 525 9.75 0.45 19.99
N SER A 526 9.45 -0.23 21.11
CA SER A 526 9.22 0.44 22.41
C SER A 526 10.39 1.32 22.85
N ARG A 527 11.62 1.02 22.40
CA ARG A 527 12.80 1.85 22.72
C ARG A 527 12.72 3.25 22.12
N PHE A 528 12.30 3.36 20.86
CA PHE A 528 12.25 4.64 20.15
C PHE A 528 11.09 5.48 20.67
N LEU A 529 9.99 4.81 21.05
CA LEU A 529 8.90 5.48 21.73
C LEU A 529 9.32 6.04 23.09
N ALA A 530 10.06 5.28 23.90
CA ALA A 530 10.58 5.75 25.17
C ALA A 530 11.57 6.92 25.01
N PHE A 531 12.45 6.85 24.00
CA PHE A 531 13.35 7.97 23.68
C PHE A 531 12.58 9.22 23.28
N GLN A 532 11.55 9.12 22.44
CA GLN A 532 10.71 10.26 22.05
C GLN A 532 10.01 10.91 23.25
N ILE A 533 9.42 10.10 24.13
CA ILE A 533 8.77 10.61 25.35
C ILE A 533 9.81 11.28 26.26
N LYS A 534 10.98 10.65 26.47
CA LYS A 534 12.04 11.24 27.29
C LYS A 534 12.53 12.57 26.70
N ALA A 535 12.76 12.61 25.40
CA ALA A 535 13.21 13.78 24.66
C ALA A 535 12.22 14.95 24.81
N ASP A 536 10.92 14.69 24.68
CA ASP A 536 9.86 15.70 24.87
C ASP A 536 9.82 16.23 26.30
N LEU A 537 9.96 15.36 27.31
CA LEU A 537 9.98 15.75 28.72
C LEU A 537 11.20 16.62 29.08
N GLU A 538 12.32 16.43 28.38
CA GLU A 538 13.54 17.24 28.53
C GLU A 538 13.53 18.49 27.64
N GLY A 539 12.46 18.74 26.87
CA GLY A 539 12.33 19.90 26.00
C GLY A 539 13.17 19.84 24.73
N LEU A 540 13.58 18.65 24.31
CA LEU A 540 14.40 18.38 23.12
C LEU A 540 13.67 17.42 22.17
N PRO A 541 12.45 17.76 21.70
CA PRO A 541 11.65 16.86 20.88
C PRO A 541 12.41 16.43 19.61
N PHE A 542 12.38 15.13 19.30
CA PHE A 542 12.82 14.66 17.98
C PHE A 542 12.01 15.33 16.86
N GLU A 543 12.69 16.16 16.07
CA GLU A 543 12.18 16.76 14.84
C GLU A 543 12.41 15.80 13.66
N PRO A 544 11.36 15.20 13.07
CA PRO A 544 11.52 14.23 11.98
C PRO A 544 12.15 14.86 10.75
N TYR A 545 13.08 14.16 10.10
CA TYR A 545 13.57 14.55 8.78
C TYR A 545 12.42 14.39 7.76
N THR A 546 11.93 15.49 7.19
CA THR A 546 10.76 15.51 6.29
C THR A 546 11.09 15.83 4.83
N LYS A 547 12.35 16.17 4.51
CA LYS A 547 12.72 16.49 3.13
C LYS A 547 12.40 15.31 2.22
N ILE A 548 11.64 15.61 1.17
CA ILE A 548 11.45 14.74 0.02
C ILE A 548 12.64 15.00 -0.89
N ILE A 549 13.56 14.05 -0.96
CA ILE A 549 14.67 14.12 -1.91
C ILE A 549 14.12 13.59 -3.22
N GLN A 550 13.66 14.50 -4.07
CA GLN A 550 13.47 14.20 -5.48
C GLN A 550 14.84 13.80 -6.02
N SER A 551 14.90 12.72 -6.81
CA SER A 551 16.11 12.40 -7.57
C SER A 551 16.50 13.65 -8.33
N ILE A 552 17.65 14.25 -7.96
CA ILE A 552 18.29 15.23 -8.83
C ILE A 552 18.74 14.41 -10.02
N VAL A 553 17.94 14.38 -11.08
CA VAL A 553 18.44 14.07 -12.42
C VAL A 553 19.48 15.14 -12.67
N ILE A 554 20.74 14.81 -12.40
CA ILE A 554 21.87 15.65 -12.77
C ILE A 554 21.70 15.88 -14.25
N THR A 555 21.46 17.14 -14.59
CA THR A 555 21.46 17.65 -15.95
C THR A 555 22.83 17.32 -16.54
N MET A 556 22.98 16.18 -17.22
CA MET A 556 24.15 15.85 -18.06
C MET A 556 24.17 16.71 -19.34
N THR A 557 23.81 18.00 -19.23
CA THR A 557 23.86 18.96 -20.33
C THR A 557 24.83 20.11 -20.04
N VAL A 558 25.43 20.19 -18.85
CA VAL A 558 26.30 21.33 -18.50
C VAL A 558 27.57 20.90 -17.74
N ILE A 559 28.34 19.96 -18.29
CA ILE A 559 29.83 19.87 -18.22
C ILE A 559 30.25 18.97 -19.41
N SER A 560 30.04 19.47 -20.63
CA SER A 560 30.65 18.96 -21.87
C SER A 560 30.83 20.07 -22.91
N LEU A 561 30.37 21.28 -22.63
CA LEU A 561 30.46 22.44 -23.54
C LEU A 561 31.72 23.29 -23.38
N ALA A 562 32.74 22.82 -22.65
CA ALA A 562 33.99 23.56 -22.44
C ALA A 562 35.27 22.86 -22.93
N GLN A 563 35.19 21.68 -23.56
CA GLN A 563 36.39 20.97 -24.07
C GLN A 563 36.32 20.47 -25.52
N SER A 564 35.30 20.84 -26.29
CA SER A 564 35.18 20.42 -27.71
C SER A 564 35.14 21.59 -28.71
N ALA A 565 35.49 22.80 -28.28
CA ALA A 565 35.56 23.98 -29.14
C ALA A 565 36.98 24.25 -29.66
N THR A 566 37.66 23.28 -30.28
CA THR A 566 38.86 23.57 -31.11
C THR A 566 39.25 22.51 -32.16
N PHE A 567 38.44 21.48 -32.45
CA PHE A 567 38.92 20.38 -33.31
C PHE A 567 37.99 19.91 -34.45
N LEU A 568 37.00 20.70 -34.88
CA LEU A 568 36.26 20.42 -36.12
C LEU A 568 36.14 21.67 -37.00
N ALA A 569 37.26 22.04 -37.62
CA ALA A 569 37.28 22.99 -38.73
C ALA A 569 38.36 22.61 -39.76
N THR A 570 38.55 21.33 -40.06
CA THR A 570 39.25 20.84 -41.26
C THR A 570 39.17 19.32 -41.27
N VAL A 571 38.24 18.74 -42.04
CA VAL A 571 38.36 17.50 -42.83
C VAL A 571 36.96 17.25 -43.40
N LEU A 572 36.67 17.95 -44.50
CA LEU A 572 35.71 17.52 -45.51
C LEU A 572 36.54 17.01 -46.68
N LEU A 573 36.15 15.85 -47.22
CA LEU A 573 36.46 15.23 -48.53
C LEU A 573 37.06 13.82 -48.40
N SER A 574 36.22 12.79 -48.47
CA SER A 574 36.17 11.83 -49.60
C SER A 574 35.42 10.53 -49.24
N SER A 575 34.38 10.25 -50.05
CA SER A 575 33.86 8.94 -50.48
C SER A 575 33.80 7.76 -49.50
N VAL A 576 32.58 7.28 -49.18
CA VAL A 576 32.09 5.92 -49.55
C VAL A 576 30.56 5.98 -49.71
N GLN A 577 30.08 5.47 -50.85
CA GLN A 577 28.67 5.30 -51.21
C GLN A 577 27.97 4.25 -50.34
N ALA A 578 26.78 4.58 -49.85
CA ALA A 578 25.72 3.62 -49.52
C ALA A 578 24.49 3.94 -50.39
N ALA A 579 23.83 2.88 -50.87
CA ALA A 579 22.78 2.86 -51.88
C ALA A 579 21.49 3.65 -51.47
N PRO A 580 20.63 4.03 -52.43
CA PRO A 580 19.47 4.88 -52.15
C PRO A 580 18.36 4.08 -51.48
N SER A 581 17.91 4.53 -50.31
CA SER A 581 16.63 4.09 -49.76
C SER A 581 15.48 4.56 -50.66
N PRO A 582 14.49 3.71 -50.95
CA PRO A 582 13.36 4.05 -51.80
C PRO A 582 12.54 5.17 -51.16
N THR A 583 12.16 6.11 -52.01
CA THR A 583 11.27 7.22 -51.72
C THR A 583 9.90 6.67 -51.32
N LEU A 584 9.55 6.76 -50.03
CA LEU A 584 8.18 6.54 -49.57
C LEU A 584 7.49 7.90 -49.43
N ALA A 585 6.39 8.03 -50.15
CA ALA A 585 5.61 9.25 -50.28
C ALA A 585 4.80 9.50 -49.00
N PHE A 586 5.05 10.63 -48.35
CA PHE A 586 4.30 11.14 -47.21
C PHE A 586 2.80 11.31 -47.53
N LYS A 587 1.93 10.82 -46.65
CA LYS A 587 0.49 11.17 -46.60
C LYS A 587 0.02 11.55 -45.19
N SER A 588 0.64 12.57 -44.61
CA SER A 588 -0.02 13.81 -44.14
C SER A 588 1.04 14.62 -43.37
N ARG A 589 1.32 15.84 -43.84
CA ARG A 589 2.23 16.79 -43.19
C ARG A 589 1.59 17.33 -41.91
N GLU A 590 2.44 17.77 -40.98
CA GLU A 590 2.15 18.62 -39.80
C GLU A 590 0.80 19.36 -39.85
N GLY A 591 0.04 19.30 -38.76
CA GLY A 591 -1.25 20.00 -38.60
C GLY A 591 -2.47 19.28 -39.17
N GLY A 592 -2.50 17.95 -39.16
CA GLY A 592 -3.62 17.10 -39.60
C GLY A 592 -4.72 16.91 -38.56
N VAL A 593 -5.84 16.32 -38.97
CA VAL A 593 -6.92 15.86 -38.08
C VAL A 593 -7.10 14.36 -38.31
N GLY A 594 -6.97 13.57 -37.25
CA GLY A 594 -7.22 12.13 -37.27
C GLY A 594 -8.63 11.84 -36.79
N VAL A 595 -9.40 11.02 -37.51
CA VAL A 595 -10.76 10.64 -37.11
C VAL A 595 -10.88 9.12 -37.11
N LEU A 596 -11.16 8.55 -35.93
CA LEU A 596 -11.31 7.13 -35.72
C LEU A 596 -12.76 6.81 -35.30
N ASP A 597 -13.28 5.71 -35.82
CA ASP A 597 -14.58 5.18 -35.45
C ASP A 597 -14.47 4.44 -34.11
N ILE A 598 -15.26 4.87 -33.13
CA ILE A 598 -15.38 4.19 -31.84
C ILE A 598 -16.52 3.18 -31.94
N THR A 599 -16.20 1.90 -31.72
CA THR A 599 -17.16 0.80 -31.84
C THR A 599 -17.22 -0.02 -30.56
N ILE A 600 -18.34 -0.73 -30.39
CA ILE A 600 -18.47 -1.80 -29.38
C ILE A 600 -17.81 -3.04 -29.99
N PRO A 601 -16.91 -3.74 -29.27
CA PRO A 601 -16.24 -4.92 -29.82
C PRO A 601 -17.25 -5.96 -30.33
N PRO A 602 -17.07 -6.54 -31.53
CA PRO A 602 -18.10 -7.33 -32.21
C PRO A 602 -18.51 -8.62 -31.47
N ASN A 603 -17.66 -9.12 -30.56
CA ASN A 603 -17.93 -10.31 -29.75
C ASN A 603 -18.61 -10.00 -28.40
N ARG A 604 -18.98 -8.73 -28.15
CA ARG A 604 -19.64 -8.30 -26.91
C ARG A 604 -21.12 -8.00 -27.14
N LYS A 605 -21.91 -8.26 -26.09
CA LYS A 605 -23.33 -7.90 -26.01
C LYS A 605 -23.57 -6.72 -25.07
N ASP A 606 -22.50 -5.99 -24.76
CA ASP A 606 -22.50 -4.85 -23.88
C ASP A 606 -21.49 -3.84 -24.38
N ASP A 607 -21.69 -2.61 -23.96
CA ASP A 607 -20.92 -1.42 -24.32
C ASP A 607 -20.16 -0.88 -23.09
N ARG A 608 -19.67 -1.82 -22.25
CA ARG A 608 -18.82 -1.48 -21.09
C ARG A 608 -17.38 -1.12 -21.48
N TYR A 609 -17.00 -1.41 -22.73
CA TYR A 609 -15.68 -1.13 -23.30
C TYR A 609 -15.85 -0.73 -24.77
N TYR A 610 -14.99 0.17 -25.24
CA TYR A 610 -14.99 0.63 -26.62
C TYR A 610 -13.62 0.46 -27.25
N THR A 611 -13.60 0.17 -28.55
CA THR A 611 -12.38 0.02 -29.32
C THR A 611 -12.33 1.01 -30.48
N VAL A 612 -11.11 1.36 -30.87
CA VAL A 612 -10.79 2.07 -32.11
C VAL A 612 -9.84 1.21 -32.94
N ASP A 613 -10.03 1.19 -34.25
CA ASP A 613 -9.13 0.45 -35.14
C ASP A 613 -7.90 1.31 -35.44
N VAL A 614 -6.73 0.86 -34.98
CA VAL A 614 -5.44 1.54 -35.15
C VAL A 614 -4.62 0.79 -36.18
N ASP A 615 -4.04 1.52 -37.13
CA ASP A 615 -3.13 0.94 -38.12
C ASP A 615 -1.71 0.84 -37.54
N PHE A 616 -1.12 -0.33 -37.58
CA PHE A 616 0.26 -0.59 -37.19
C PHE A 616 1.00 -1.16 -38.42
N GLU A 617 1.89 -0.38 -39.04
CA GLU A 617 2.64 -0.81 -40.24
C GLU A 617 1.72 -1.34 -41.37
N GLY A 618 0.54 -0.75 -41.57
CA GLY A 618 -0.45 -1.19 -42.55
C GLY A 618 -1.37 -2.34 -42.10
N GLN A 619 -1.27 -2.79 -40.84
CA GLN A 619 -2.20 -3.74 -40.20
C GLN A 619 -3.16 -3.00 -39.28
N SER A 620 -4.44 -2.94 -39.65
CA SER A 620 -5.50 -2.35 -38.82
C SER A 620 -5.96 -3.34 -37.75
N LEU A 621 -5.86 -2.95 -36.48
CA LEU A 621 -6.20 -3.80 -35.32
C LEU A 621 -7.01 -3.02 -34.28
N PRO A 622 -8.00 -3.63 -33.62
CA PRO A 622 -8.79 -2.97 -32.60
C PRO A 622 -7.98 -2.77 -31.31
N VAL A 623 -8.00 -1.54 -30.78
CA VAL A 623 -7.34 -1.14 -29.53
C VAL A 623 -8.37 -0.56 -28.57
N LEU A 624 -8.31 -0.95 -27.29
CA LEU A 624 -9.16 -0.40 -26.24
C LEU A 624 -8.91 1.11 -26.10
N LEU A 625 -9.98 1.90 -26.13
CA LEU A 625 -9.89 3.33 -25.83
C LEU A 625 -9.90 3.54 -24.31
N ASP A 626 -8.78 4.01 -23.77
CA ASP A 626 -8.58 4.19 -22.34
C ASP A 626 -7.88 5.53 -22.04
N THR A 627 -8.66 6.48 -21.50
CA THR A 627 -8.17 7.79 -21.04
C THR A 627 -7.63 7.76 -19.61
N GLY A 628 -7.77 6.63 -18.91
CA GLY A 628 -7.20 6.37 -17.59
C GLY A 628 -5.77 5.85 -17.62
N SER A 629 -5.25 5.46 -18.80
CA SER A 629 -3.88 5.00 -19.00
C SER A 629 -3.11 5.80 -20.05
N ALA A 630 -1.83 5.48 -20.24
CA ALA A 630 -0.88 6.27 -21.04
C ALA A 630 -0.17 5.48 -22.15
N ASP A 631 -0.24 4.14 -22.12
CA ASP A 631 0.56 3.25 -22.96
C ASP A 631 -0.21 2.77 -24.20
N LEU A 632 0.47 2.63 -25.34
CA LEU A 632 -0.06 1.96 -26.54
C LEU A 632 0.58 0.58 -26.69
N PHE A 633 -0.24 -0.45 -26.76
CA PHE A 633 0.20 -1.82 -26.99
C PHE A 633 -0.84 -2.63 -27.77
N VAL A 634 -0.37 -3.66 -28.48
CA VAL A 634 -1.18 -4.54 -29.30
C VAL A 634 -0.76 -6.00 -29.11
N ALA A 635 -1.72 -6.92 -29.18
CA ALA A 635 -1.44 -8.34 -29.08
C ALA A 635 -0.68 -8.83 -30.30
N SER A 636 0.44 -9.51 -30.11
CA SER A 636 1.20 -10.10 -31.21
C SER A 636 0.82 -11.55 -31.46
N THR A 637 1.16 -12.07 -32.64
CA THR A 637 1.04 -13.50 -33.00
C THR A 637 1.79 -14.46 -32.07
N GLN A 638 2.65 -13.95 -31.18
CA GLN A 638 3.33 -14.75 -30.16
C GLN A 638 2.50 -14.91 -28.87
N CYS A 639 1.40 -14.17 -28.72
CA CYS A 639 0.53 -14.25 -27.56
C CYS A 639 -0.49 -15.40 -27.69
N PRO A 640 -0.53 -16.37 -26.77
CA PRO A 640 -1.36 -17.56 -26.94
C PRO A 640 -2.86 -17.27 -26.73
N THR A 641 -3.69 -17.45 -27.75
CA THR A 641 -5.13 -17.11 -27.71
C THR A 641 -6.03 -18.15 -27.03
N THR A 642 -5.47 -19.31 -26.64
CA THR A 642 -6.18 -20.41 -25.97
C THR A 642 -5.85 -20.54 -24.49
N ASP A 643 -4.92 -19.74 -23.98
CA ASP A 643 -4.48 -19.78 -22.59
C ASP A 643 -5.22 -18.70 -21.78
N GLU A 644 -6.01 -19.12 -20.79
CA GLU A 644 -6.79 -18.21 -19.93
C GLU A 644 -5.91 -17.24 -19.13
N SER A 645 -4.61 -17.51 -18.99
CA SER A 645 -3.65 -16.67 -18.27
C SER A 645 -2.89 -15.65 -19.15
N SER A 646 -3.09 -15.69 -20.47
CA SER A 646 -2.26 -14.95 -21.45
C SER A 646 -2.63 -13.48 -21.67
N GLY A 647 -3.79 -13.03 -21.20
CA GLY A 647 -4.36 -11.72 -21.55
C GLY A 647 -4.82 -11.59 -23.02
N CYS A 648 -4.58 -12.61 -23.86
CA CYS A 648 -4.93 -12.66 -25.28
C CYS A 648 -6.01 -13.72 -25.59
N LEU A 649 -6.61 -14.30 -24.54
CA LEU A 649 -7.64 -15.32 -24.65
C LEU A 649 -8.78 -14.83 -25.57
N GLY A 650 -9.08 -15.61 -26.61
CA GLY A 650 -10.19 -15.35 -27.50
C GLY A 650 -9.98 -14.22 -28.52
N LEU A 651 -8.78 -13.65 -28.63
CA LEU A 651 -8.45 -12.72 -29.71
C LEU A 651 -8.45 -13.44 -31.06
N THR A 652 -9.14 -12.87 -32.04
CA THR A 652 -9.24 -13.40 -33.42
C THR A 652 -8.23 -12.77 -34.37
N GLU A 653 -7.68 -11.61 -34.00
CA GLU A 653 -6.72 -10.84 -34.79
C GLU A 653 -5.55 -10.43 -33.90
N GLN A 654 -4.33 -10.51 -34.43
CA GLN A 654 -3.09 -10.22 -33.73
C GLN A 654 -2.08 -9.61 -34.71
N PHE A 655 -1.22 -8.74 -34.20
CA PHE A 655 -0.13 -8.14 -34.96
C PHE A 655 0.87 -9.20 -35.41
N ILE A 656 1.09 -9.28 -36.72
CA ILE A 656 2.05 -10.21 -37.31
C ILE A 656 3.45 -9.63 -37.18
N ILE A 657 4.31 -10.32 -36.44
CA ILE A 657 5.74 -9.97 -36.34
C ILE A 657 6.46 -10.60 -37.53
N ASP A 658 7.13 -9.77 -38.33
CA ASP A 658 7.93 -10.19 -39.48
C ASP A 658 9.41 -9.76 -39.35
N ASN A 659 10.22 -10.04 -40.38
CA ASN A 659 11.64 -9.68 -40.38
C ASN A 659 11.92 -8.16 -40.49
N ASN A 660 10.93 -7.36 -40.85
CA ASN A 660 11.04 -5.90 -40.97
C ASN A 660 10.61 -5.18 -39.69
N THR A 661 9.90 -5.89 -38.79
CA THR A 661 9.43 -5.35 -37.51
C THR A 661 10.62 -4.94 -36.63
N ARG A 662 10.72 -3.64 -36.30
CA ARG A 662 11.85 -3.08 -35.54
C ARG A 662 11.68 -3.31 -34.03
N ILE A 663 12.07 -4.49 -33.57
CA ILE A 663 12.08 -4.85 -32.15
C ILE A 663 13.27 -4.21 -31.44
N VAL A 664 13.01 -3.54 -30.31
CA VAL A 664 14.04 -2.98 -29.42
C VAL A 664 14.51 -4.08 -28.46
N THR A 665 15.72 -4.61 -28.66
CA THR A 665 16.12 -5.95 -28.16
C THR A 665 16.55 -6.07 -26.70
N ASN A 666 16.47 -5.01 -25.89
CA ASN A 666 17.00 -5.03 -24.51
C ASN A 666 15.94 -4.86 -23.40
N GLU A 667 14.66 -4.65 -23.72
CA GLU A 667 13.61 -4.28 -22.74
C GLU A 667 12.24 -4.89 -23.08
N THR A 668 11.60 -5.52 -22.09
CA THR A 668 10.23 -6.08 -22.17
C THR A 668 9.28 -5.08 -21.51
N PHE A 669 8.22 -4.60 -22.17
CA PHE A 669 7.22 -3.63 -21.66
C PHE A 669 6.18 -4.27 -20.73
N TYR A 670 5.69 -3.58 -19.69
CA TYR A 670 4.56 -4.03 -18.85
C TYR A 670 3.72 -2.87 -18.39
N THR A 671 2.43 -3.10 -18.38
CA THR A 671 1.42 -2.19 -17.85
C THR A 671 0.29 -3.00 -17.21
N ILE A 672 -0.63 -2.31 -16.52
CA ILE A 672 -1.79 -2.93 -15.90
C ILE A 672 -3.02 -2.41 -16.63
N VAL A 673 -3.86 -3.33 -17.12
CA VAL A 673 -5.15 -3.01 -17.73
C VAL A 673 -6.23 -3.61 -16.85
N GLY A 674 -7.06 -2.77 -16.24
CA GLY A 674 -8.04 -3.20 -15.23
C GLY A 674 -7.38 -3.80 -13.98
N GLU A 675 -7.56 -5.11 -13.75
CA GLU A 675 -6.99 -5.83 -12.59
C GLU A 675 -5.80 -6.74 -12.96
N GLY A 676 -5.43 -6.83 -14.24
CA GLY A 676 -4.44 -7.79 -14.75
C GLY A 676 -3.21 -7.14 -15.39
N PRO A 677 -2.01 -7.74 -15.27
CA PRO A 677 -0.82 -7.28 -15.96
C PRO A 677 -0.76 -7.74 -17.43
N VAL A 678 -0.25 -6.89 -18.33
CA VAL A 678 0.05 -7.22 -19.74
C VAL A 678 1.46 -6.76 -20.11
N SER A 679 2.09 -7.40 -21.10
CA SER A 679 3.49 -7.13 -21.47
C SER A 679 4.03 -7.92 -22.67
N GLY A 680 5.20 -7.51 -23.15
CA GLY A 680 5.99 -8.21 -24.17
C GLY A 680 7.10 -7.32 -24.73
N ASN A 681 7.49 -7.46 -26.00
CA ASN A 681 8.63 -6.70 -26.55
C ASN A 681 8.21 -5.30 -26.94
N GLN A 682 9.10 -4.33 -26.81
CA GLN A 682 8.89 -3.02 -27.41
C GLN A 682 9.32 -3.04 -28.89
N SER A 683 8.52 -2.42 -29.75
CA SER A 683 8.86 -2.15 -31.14
C SER A 683 8.69 -0.67 -31.48
N LEU A 684 9.39 -0.22 -32.52
CA LEU A 684 9.12 1.06 -33.17
C LEU A 684 8.28 0.77 -34.41
N LEU A 685 7.04 1.26 -34.43
CA LEU A 685 6.07 1.02 -35.49
C LEU A 685 5.51 2.36 -36.00
N ASP A 686 5.28 2.48 -37.30
CA ASP A 686 4.44 3.53 -37.85
C ASP A 686 2.98 3.27 -37.42
N VAL A 687 2.38 4.22 -36.70
CA VAL A 687 1.02 4.10 -36.14
C VAL A 687 0.07 5.06 -36.85
N GLY A 688 -0.83 4.53 -37.67
CA GLY A 688 -1.87 5.28 -38.37
C GLY A 688 -3.14 5.46 -37.53
N LEU A 689 -3.61 6.70 -37.43
CA LEU A 689 -4.73 7.13 -36.58
C LEU A 689 -5.74 7.95 -37.39
N GLY A 690 -6.46 7.29 -38.30
CA GLY A 690 -7.60 7.93 -38.98
C GLY A 690 -7.22 9.10 -39.89
N GLY A 691 -6.07 9.03 -40.55
CA GLY A 691 -5.59 10.04 -41.51
C GLY A 691 -4.34 10.82 -41.07
N ILE A 692 -3.85 10.59 -39.85
CA ILE A 692 -2.52 11.02 -39.38
C ILE A 692 -1.67 9.79 -39.04
N VAL A 693 -0.34 9.94 -39.06
CA VAL A 693 0.60 8.86 -38.75
C VAL A 693 1.62 9.35 -37.71
N ALA A 694 1.89 8.52 -36.70
CA ALA A 694 3.01 8.68 -35.78
C ALA A 694 4.13 7.72 -36.22
N ASP A 695 5.19 8.28 -36.81
CA ASP A 695 6.31 7.50 -37.35
C ASP A 695 7.20 6.94 -36.23
N ASP A 696 7.68 5.70 -36.39
CA ASP A 696 8.59 5.02 -35.44
C ASP A 696 8.11 5.09 -33.97
N PHE A 697 6.79 5.04 -33.74
CA PHE A 697 6.22 5.15 -32.40
C PHE A 697 6.45 3.89 -31.56
N ALA A 698 6.74 4.13 -30.29
CA ALA A 698 7.04 3.11 -29.31
C ALA A 698 5.79 2.27 -28.96
N THR A 699 5.67 1.08 -29.52
CA THR A 699 4.50 0.20 -29.34
C THR A 699 4.88 -1.09 -28.60
N GLY A 700 4.11 -1.45 -27.58
CA GLY A 700 4.25 -2.75 -26.90
C GLY A 700 3.65 -3.90 -27.71
N LEU A 701 4.40 -4.97 -27.95
CA LEU A 701 3.95 -6.21 -28.59
C LEU A 701 3.74 -7.32 -27.55
N ILE A 702 2.49 -7.63 -27.19
CA ILE A 702 2.17 -8.53 -26.05
C ILE A 702 2.60 -9.98 -26.33
N TYR A 703 3.23 -10.66 -25.35
CA TYR A 703 3.38 -12.12 -25.29
C TYR A 703 3.52 -12.77 -23.88
N ALA A 704 3.80 -12.04 -22.77
CA ALA A 704 3.70 -12.42 -21.32
C ALA A 704 4.54 -11.50 -20.37
N ALA A 705 4.20 -11.39 -19.05
CA ALA A 705 4.50 -10.34 -18.01
C ALA A 705 5.96 -9.73 -17.83
N THR A 706 6.25 -8.40 -18.00
CA THR A 706 7.24 -7.44 -17.29
C THR A 706 7.69 -6.12 -18.05
N TYR A 707 8.14 -5.05 -17.32
CA TYR A 707 8.22 -3.51 -17.33
C TYR A 707 8.35 -2.51 -18.56
N PHE A 708 7.50 -1.46 -18.73
CA PHE A 708 7.75 -0.37 -19.73
C PHE A 708 8.47 0.88 -19.18
N ASN A 709 9.34 1.47 -20.01
CA ASN A 709 10.24 2.59 -19.70
C ASN A 709 9.78 3.95 -20.29
N HIS A 710 9.96 5.02 -19.50
CA HIS A 710 10.22 6.44 -19.80
C HIS A 710 9.92 7.00 -21.23
N ARG A 711 8.67 7.02 -21.72
CA ARG A 711 8.31 7.67 -23.00
C ARG A 711 7.01 8.51 -22.90
N PRO A 712 6.85 9.56 -23.74
CA PRO A 712 5.63 10.35 -23.76
C PRO A 712 4.43 9.53 -24.30
N PRO A 713 3.21 9.71 -23.75
CA PRO A 713 1.98 9.13 -24.30
C PRO A 713 1.81 9.43 -25.80
N LEU A 714 1.06 8.57 -26.51
CA LEU A 714 0.87 8.71 -27.96
C LEU A 714 0.39 10.10 -28.38
N PHE A 715 -0.64 10.63 -27.69
CA PHE A 715 -1.17 11.94 -28.05
C PHE A 715 -0.21 13.09 -27.71
N ASP A 716 0.55 12.98 -26.60
CA ASP A 716 1.61 13.94 -26.27
C ASP A 716 2.66 13.99 -27.38
N ALA A 717 3.07 12.83 -27.90
CA ALA A 717 4.02 12.75 -29.01
C ALA A 717 3.44 13.41 -30.29
N LEU A 718 2.15 13.22 -30.58
CA LEU A 718 1.49 13.88 -31.72
C LEU A 718 1.46 15.41 -31.56
N VAL A 719 1.20 15.92 -30.35
CA VAL A 719 1.16 17.35 -30.06
C VAL A 719 2.56 17.96 -30.11
N ALA A 720 3.53 17.34 -29.43
CA ALA A 720 4.92 17.79 -29.40
C ALA A 720 5.57 17.74 -30.80
N GLY A 721 5.20 16.75 -31.62
CA GLY A 721 5.62 16.62 -33.01
C GLY A 721 4.90 17.52 -34.01
N GLY A 722 3.91 18.31 -33.57
CA GLY A 722 3.13 19.18 -34.48
C GLY A 722 2.28 18.41 -35.50
N ILE A 723 1.99 17.14 -35.24
CA ILE A 723 1.27 16.26 -36.16
C ILE A 723 -0.21 16.62 -36.19
N VAL A 724 -0.79 16.97 -35.03
CA VAL A 724 -2.19 17.38 -34.90
C VAL A 724 -2.39 18.88 -35.09
N LYS A 725 -3.52 19.26 -35.70
CA LYS A 725 -3.92 20.64 -36.01
C LYS A 725 -4.12 21.50 -34.76
N LYS A 726 -4.73 20.94 -33.72
CA LYS A 726 -4.94 21.57 -32.40
C LYS A 726 -4.42 20.63 -31.32
N PRO A 727 -3.94 21.15 -30.18
CA PRO A 727 -3.46 20.34 -29.07
C PRO A 727 -4.62 19.78 -28.24
N LEU A 728 -5.61 19.14 -28.87
CA LEU A 728 -6.78 18.56 -28.22
C LEU A 728 -7.28 17.32 -28.94
N PHE A 729 -8.01 16.47 -28.23
CA PHE A 729 -8.85 15.44 -28.84
C PHE A 729 -10.27 15.47 -28.28
N SER A 730 -11.23 14.94 -29.02
CA SER A 730 -12.62 14.87 -28.59
C SER A 730 -13.22 13.48 -28.80
N ILE A 731 -14.18 13.13 -27.94
CA ILE A 731 -14.78 11.79 -27.86
C ILE A 731 -16.31 11.89 -27.82
N SER A 732 -16.97 11.08 -28.66
CA SER A 732 -18.38 10.71 -28.54
C SER A 732 -18.52 9.19 -28.56
N LEU A 733 -19.29 8.62 -27.64
CA LEU A 733 -19.47 7.16 -27.52
C LEU A 733 -20.84 6.73 -28.08
N PRO A 734 -20.94 5.60 -28.82
CA PRO A 734 -22.23 5.02 -29.16
C PRO A 734 -22.89 4.42 -27.91
N ARG A 735 -24.20 4.13 -27.97
CA ARG A 735 -24.97 3.59 -26.83
C ARG A 735 -25.75 2.37 -27.27
N LEU A 736 -25.53 1.24 -26.60
CA LEU A 736 -26.19 -0.01 -26.96
C LEU A 736 -27.65 -0.02 -26.47
N GLY A 737 -28.57 -0.44 -27.35
CA GLY A 737 -30.00 -0.54 -27.04
C GLY A 737 -30.77 0.78 -27.14
N ASP A 738 -30.10 1.88 -27.49
CA ASP A 738 -30.71 3.18 -27.70
C ASP A 738 -30.89 3.48 -29.21
N PRO A 739 -32.12 3.50 -29.74
CA PRO A 739 -32.38 3.79 -31.16
C PRO A 739 -32.05 5.23 -31.56
N ASP A 740 -31.96 6.16 -30.61
CA ASP A 740 -31.59 7.55 -30.86
C ASP A 740 -30.06 7.75 -30.85
N SER A 741 -29.30 6.72 -30.46
CA SER A 741 -27.84 6.74 -30.47
C SER A 741 -27.28 6.39 -31.83
N LYS A 742 -26.16 7.01 -32.19
CA LYS A 742 -25.43 6.62 -33.41
C LYS A 742 -24.86 5.21 -33.23
N PRO A 743 -24.80 4.42 -34.31
CA PRO A 743 -24.22 3.07 -34.25
C PRO A 743 -22.70 3.09 -34.01
N VAL A 744 -22.04 4.23 -34.26
CA VAL A 744 -20.59 4.41 -34.17
C VAL A 744 -20.31 5.78 -33.54
N GLY A 745 -19.40 5.82 -32.58
CA GLY A 745 -18.88 7.04 -31.97
C GLY A 745 -17.63 7.56 -32.68
N LYS A 746 -17.04 8.66 -32.19
CA LYS A 746 -15.88 9.28 -32.82
C LYS A 746 -14.80 9.62 -31.81
N LEU A 747 -13.55 9.25 -32.12
CA LEU A 747 -12.34 9.80 -31.52
C LEU A 747 -11.70 10.71 -32.55
N THR A 748 -11.68 12.02 -32.26
CA THR A 748 -11.15 13.02 -33.19
C THR A 748 -9.92 13.68 -32.57
N LEU A 749 -8.77 13.40 -33.17
CA LEU A 749 -7.45 13.88 -32.78
C LEU A 749 -7.15 15.18 -33.53
N GLY A 750 -6.94 16.28 -32.82
CA GLY A 750 -6.57 17.56 -33.40
C GLY A 750 -7.73 18.49 -33.77
N ASP A 751 -8.98 18.10 -33.51
CA ASP A 751 -10.14 18.98 -33.66
C ASP A 751 -11.36 18.49 -32.86
N ILE A 752 -12.42 19.29 -32.90
CA ILE A 752 -13.77 18.91 -32.45
C ILE A 752 -14.55 18.48 -33.69
N GLU A 753 -15.25 17.35 -33.63
CA GLU A 753 -16.10 16.90 -34.73
C GLU A 753 -17.09 18.01 -35.15
N PRO A 754 -17.23 18.31 -36.46
CA PRO A 754 -18.05 19.42 -36.95
C PRO A 754 -19.49 19.42 -36.44
N GLU A 755 -20.05 18.24 -36.20
CA GLU A 755 -21.42 18.10 -35.69
C GLU A 755 -21.59 18.56 -34.24
N TYR A 756 -20.53 18.51 -33.43
CA TYR A 756 -20.54 18.93 -32.03
C TYR A 756 -19.93 20.33 -31.84
N ALA A 757 -19.39 20.94 -32.89
CA ALA A 757 -18.79 22.27 -32.84
C ALA A 757 -19.76 23.40 -32.42
N GLY A 758 -21.07 23.18 -32.54
CA GLY A 758 -22.12 24.11 -32.10
C GLY A 758 -22.60 23.91 -30.66
N LEU A 759 -22.12 22.88 -29.94
CA LEU A 759 -22.50 22.65 -28.55
C LEU A 759 -21.91 23.72 -27.63
N ASN A 760 -22.65 24.06 -26.57
CA ASN A 760 -22.10 24.87 -25.49
C ASN A 760 -21.22 23.98 -24.59
N ILE A 761 -19.92 23.98 -24.84
CA ILE A 761 -18.94 23.14 -24.12
C ILE A 761 -18.43 23.89 -22.90
N THR A 762 -18.65 23.32 -21.72
CA THR A 762 -18.22 23.86 -20.44
C THR A 762 -16.83 23.32 -20.12
N TYR A 763 -15.85 24.22 -19.94
CA TYR A 763 -14.46 23.85 -19.65
C TYR A 763 -14.09 24.07 -18.18
N SER A 764 -13.22 23.22 -17.65
CA SER A 764 -12.53 23.42 -16.37
C SER A 764 -11.12 22.85 -16.47
N ASP A 765 -10.17 23.51 -15.82
CA ASP A 765 -8.79 23.05 -15.76
C ASP A 765 -8.73 21.72 -14.99
N ILE A 766 -7.86 20.82 -15.46
CA ILE A 766 -7.65 19.56 -14.76
C ILE A 766 -6.92 19.79 -13.45
N ILE A 767 -7.25 18.99 -12.45
CA ILE A 767 -6.62 19.03 -11.14
C ILE A 767 -5.36 18.15 -11.17
N ASN A 768 -4.24 18.71 -10.71
CA ASN A 768 -3.02 17.95 -10.53
C ASN A 768 -3.18 16.91 -9.42
N SER A 769 -3.11 15.63 -9.76
CA SER A 769 -2.94 14.53 -8.80
C SER A 769 -1.44 14.29 -8.52
N THR A 770 -1.13 13.71 -7.37
CA THR A 770 0.23 13.24 -7.04
C THR A 770 0.37 11.78 -7.46
N ASN A 771 1.39 11.45 -8.26
CA ASN A 771 1.53 10.14 -8.93
C ASN A 771 1.70 8.93 -8.00
N TYR A 772 1.34 7.77 -8.55
CA TYR A 772 1.94 6.47 -8.31
C TYR A 772 2.50 5.94 -9.65
N ASN A 773 3.83 5.90 -9.84
CA ASN A 773 4.61 5.01 -10.77
C ASN A 773 5.72 5.60 -11.66
N TYR A 774 5.97 6.91 -11.72
CA TYR A 774 7.08 7.43 -12.56
C TYR A 774 7.81 8.58 -11.87
N ASP A 775 8.91 8.27 -11.18
CA ASP A 775 9.67 9.22 -10.35
C ASP A 775 10.67 10.11 -11.13
N ASP A 776 10.69 10.05 -12.47
CA ASP A 776 11.71 10.73 -13.30
C ASP A 776 11.20 11.81 -14.27
N PHE A 777 9.92 12.22 -14.23
CA PHE A 777 9.40 13.28 -15.12
C PHE A 777 8.92 14.53 -14.37
N PRO A 778 9.49 15.72 -14.66
CA PRO A 778 8.96 17.00 -14.20
C PRO A 778 7.89 17.49 -15.18
N LEU A 779 6.71 16.87 -15.20
CA LEU A 779 5.53 17.43 -15.87
C LEU A 779 4.31 17.28 -14.95
N GLN A 780 3.69 18.43 -14.64
CA GLN A 780 2.43 18.52 -13.91
C GLN A 780 1.27 18.07 -14.80
N ALA A 781 0.22 17.54 -14.15
CA ALA A 781 -1.04 17.00 -14.66
C ALA A 781 -0.96 15.59 -15.29
N GLN A 782 -1.37 14.58 -14.51
CA GLN A 782 -1.10 13.16 -14.78
C GLN A 782 -2.35 12.30 -14.99
N GLY A 783 -3.48 12.94 -15.28
CA GLY A 783 -4.74 12.27 -15.64
C GLY A 783 -5.82 13.33 -15.89
N TRP A 784 -6.89 12.94 -16.58
CA TRP A 784 -8.03 13.81 -16.88
C TRP A 784 -8.95 13.98 -15.66
N ALA A 785 -8.36 14.47 -14.56
CA ALA A 785 -9.02 14.63 -13.27
C ALA A 785 -9.73 15.99 -13.18
N ILE A 786 -11.01 15.95 -12.85
CA ILE A 786 -11.87 17.13 -12.71
C ILE A 786 -12.36 17.29 -11.26
N GLU A 787 -12.85 18.47 -10.91
CA GLU A 787 -13.64 18.66 -9.69
C GLU A 787 -15.08 18.20 -9.94
N LEU A 788 -15.55 17.23 -9.16
CA LEU A 788 -16.98 16.93 -9.05
C LEU A 788 -17.58 17.78 -7.94
N GLN A 789 -18.36 18.79 -8.30
CA GLN A 789 -18.90 19.77 -7.35
C GLN A 789 -20.19 19.32 -6.67
N GLY A 790 -20.79 18.24 -7.16
CA GLY A 790 -22.04 17.72 -6.65
C GLY A 790 -22.47 16.44 -7.36
N LEU A 791 -23.27 15.65 -6.65
CA LEU A 791 -23.92 14.46 -7.16
C LEU A 791 -25.36 14.48 -6.65
N ARG A 792 -26.32 14.13 -7.50
CA ARG A 792 -27.71 13.95 -7.06
C ARG A 792 -28.36 12.77 -7.78
N VAL A 793 -29.29 12.14 -7.08
CA VAL A 793 -30.08 11.02 -7.59
C VAL A 793 -31.55 11.39 -7.48
N ASN A 794 -32.27 11.29 -8.58
CA ASN A 794 -33.70 11.61 -8.65
C ASN A 794 -34.03 13.02 -8.11
N GLY A 795 -33.15 13.98 -8.36
CA GLY A 795 -33.26 15.36 -7.87
C GLY A 795 -32.82 15.59 -6.41
N VAL A 796 -32.44 14.54 -5.68
CA VAL A 796 -31.99 14.62 -4.28
C VAL A 796 -30.46 14.60 -4.21
N ALA A 797 -29.88 15.63 -3.59
CA ALA A 797 -28.43 15.75 -3.47
C ALA A 797 -27.84 14.65 -2.58
N VAL A 798 -26.70 14.11 -3.01
CA VAL A 798 -25.82 13.24 -2.23
C VAL A 798 -24.67 14.09 -1.72
N ASN A 799 -24.40 13.99 -0.42
CA ASN A 799 -23.28 14.70 0.19
C ASN A 799 -21.97 14.04 -0.25
N LEU A 800 -21.19 14.76 -1.06
CA LEU A 800 -19.83 14.37 -1.37
C LEU A 800 -18.95 14.54 -0.13
N THR A 801 -18.30 13.46 0.28
CA THR A 801 -17.29 13.48 1.33
C THR A 801 -16.12 14.37 0.90
N ARG A 802 -15.47 15.07 1.83
CA ARG A 802 -14.36 15.96 1.47
C ARG A 802 -13.26 15.20 0.71
N GLY A 803 -12.77 15.77 -0.39
CA GLY A 803 -11.63 15.22 -1.12
C GLY A 803 -10.39 15.14 -0.23
N LEU A 804 -9.69 14.00 -0.26
CA LEU A 804 -8.50 13.76 0.58
C LEU A 804 -7.20 13.97 -0.19
N LEU A 805 -7.31 14.11 -1.52
CA LEU A 805 -6.20 14.11 -2.46
C LEU A 805 -5.73 15.53 -2.80
N ASP A 806 -6.67 16.47 -2.93
CA ASP A 806 -6.42 17.89 -3.14
C ASP A 806 -6.31 18.65 -1.81
N GLU A 807 -5.32 19.55 -1.67
CA GLU A 807 -5.14 20.37 -0.46
C GLU A 807 -6.33 21.31 -0.20
N GLY A 808 -7.00 21.76 -1.28
CA GLY A 808 -8.25 22.53 -1.23
C GLY A 808 -9.44 21.71 -0.74
N GLY A 809 -9.33 20.37 -0.69
CA GLY A 809 -10.41 19.47 -0.32
C GLY A 809 -11.47 19.27 -1.41
N ARG A 810 -11.15 19.63 -2.66
CA ARG A 810 -12.01 19.40 -3.84
C ARG A 810 -12.17 17.91 -4.09
N TYR A 811 -13.37 17.49 -4.49
CA TYR A 811 -13.66 16.10 -4.81
C TYR A 811 -13.12 15.75 -6.20
N MET A 812 -11.96 15.11 -6.26
CA MET A 812 -11.25 14.83 -7.50
C MET A 812 -11.85 13.60 -8.20
N SER A 813 -12.21 13.71 -9.47
CA SER A 813 -12.83 12.61 -10.21
C SER A 813 -12.12 12.41 -11.55
N LEU A 814 -11.66 11.19 -11.83
CA LEU A 814 -10.98 10.88 -13.10
C LEU A 814 -12.01 10.54 -14.17
N LEU A 815 -11.92 11.17 -15.35
CA LEU A 815 -12.69 10.75 -16.52
C LEU A 815 -11.98 9.61 -17.25
N ASP A 816 -12.62 8.45 -17.29
CA ASP A 816 -11.97 7.20 -17.68
C ASP A 816 -12.83 6.39 -18.65
N THR A 817 -12.44 6.36 -19.92
CA THR A 817 -13.09 5.53 -20.96
C THR A 817 -12.79 4.03 -20.81
N GLY A 818 -11.73 3.65 -20.08
CA GLY A 818 -11.46 2.26 -19.66
C GLY A 818 -12.29 1.82 -18.45
N GLY A 819 -12.87 2.78 -17.71
CA GLY A 819 -13.74 2.54 -16.57
C GLY A 819 -15.13 2.06 -16.98
N SER A 820 -15.45 0.79 -16.70
CA SER A 820 -16.72 0.17 -17.09
C SER A 820 -17.96 0.71 -16.34
N ASP A 821 -17.76 1.33 -15.18
CA ASP A 821 -18.81 1.76 -14.26
C ASP A 821 -18.46 3.13 -13.66
N ILE A 822 -19.43 3.81 -13.05
CA ILE A 822 -19.16 4.99 -12.21
C ILE A 822 -18.73 4.49 -10.83
N LEU A 823 -17.48 4.71 -10.45
CA LEU A 823 -16.93 4.23 -9.18
C LEU A 823 -16.86 5.39 -8.18
N VAL A 824 -17.66 5.33 -7.12
CA VAL A 824 -17.68 6.37 -6.07
C VAL A 824 -17.30 5.79 -4.72
N ARG A 825 -16.85 6.62 -3.79
CA ARG A 825 -16.60 6.18 -2.41
C ARG A 825 -17.81 5.49 -1.78
N TYR A 826 -17.53 4.60 -0.83
CA TYR A 826 -18.54 3.75 -0.20
C TYR A 826 -19.71 4.52 0.43
N ASP A 827 -19.43 5.66 1.07
CA ASP A 827 -20.47 6.48 1.72
C ASP A 827 -21.45 7.06 0.69
N GLU A 828 -20.92 7.54 -0.44
CA GLU A 828 -21.68 8.03 -1.58
C GLU A 828 -22.48 6.90 -2.23
N LEU A 829 -21.88 5.73 -2.44
CA LEU A 829 -22.58 4.58 -3.00
C LEU A 829 -23.76 4.16 -2.12
N THR A 830 -23.54 4.13 -0.79
CA THR A 830 -24.59 3.83 0.19
C THR A 830 -25.70 4.88 0.17
N ALA A 831 -25.36 6.16 -0.01
CA ALA A 831 -26.34 7.23 -0.15
C ALA A 831 -27.12 7.12 -1.46
N ILE A 832 -26.45 6.82 -2.58
CA ILE A 832 -27.06 6.59 -3.89
C ILE A 832 -28.06 5.44 -3.82
N ALA A 833 -27.66 4.30 -3.23
CA ALA A 833 -28.53 3.12 -3.09
C ALA A 833 -29.84 3.44 -2.34
N LYS A 834 -29.78 4.31 -1.32
CA LYS A 834 -30.97 4.74 -0.56
C LYS A 834 -31.90 5.68 -1.33
N LEU A 835 -31.40 6.34 -2.37
CA LEU A 835 -32.15 7.29 -3.20
C LEU A 835 -32.73 6.64 -4.47
N PHE A 836 -32.38 5.38 -4.74
CA PHE A 836 -32.96 4.63 -5.82
C PHE A 836 -34.45 4.36 -5.53
N LYS A 837 -35.29 4.53 -6.56
CA LYS A 837 -36.73 4.26 -6.49
C LYS A 837 -36.99 2.76 -6.67
N GLY A 838 -37.91 2.21 -5.88
CA GLY A 838 -38.37 0.82 -6.00
C GLY A 838 -37.57 -0.17 -5.14
N PRO A 839 -37.75 -1.48 -5.38
CA PRO A 839 -36.94 -2.52 -4.74
C PRO A 839 -35.46 -2.33 -5.06
N VAL A 840 -34.63 -2.34 -4.01
CA VAL A 840 -33.17 -2.21 -4.11
C VAL A 840 -32.52 -3.26 -3.23
N ILE A 841 -31.49 -3.93 -3.74
CA ILE A 841 -30.60 -4.82 -3.00
C ILE A 841 -29.20 -4.20 -3.05
N PHE A 842 -28.61 -3.96 -1.89
CA PHE A 842 -27.23 -3.54 -1.77
C PHE A 842 -26.39 -4.75 -1.35
N GLU A 843 -25.60 -5.28 -2.29
CA GLU A 843 -24.87 -6.55 -2.12
C GLU A 843 -23.38 -6.30 -1.90
N ASN A 844 -22.78 -7.07 -0.97
CA ASN A 844 -21.34 -7.12 -0.72
C ASN A 844 -20.66 -5.75 -0.47
N GLU A 845 -21.40 -4.74 -0.04
CA GLU A 845 -20.91 -3.37 0.15
C GLU A 845 -20.38 -2.69 -1.14
N HIS A 846 -20.64 -3.28 -2.31
CA HIS A 846 -20.02 -2.88 -3.58
C HIS A 846 -21.01 -2.70 -4.73
N ASP A 847 -22.14 -3.41 -4.74
CA ASP A 847 -23.04 -3.46 -5.89
C ASP A 847 -24.47 -3.10 -5.51
N ILE A 848 -25.15 -2.37 -6.39
CA ILE A 848 -26.57 -2.01 -6.27
C ILE A 848 -27.34 -2.78 -7.32
N TYR A 849 -28.34 -3.55 -6.91
CA TYR A 849 -29.36 -4.10 -7.82
C TYR A 849 -30.68 -3.40 -7.59
N TYR A 850 -31.39 -3.08 -8.66
CA TYR A 850 -32.66 -2.36 -8.61
C TYR A 850 -33.64 -2.89 -9.63
N ASP A 851 -34.93 -2.60 -9.45
CA ASP A 851 -35.96 -2.97 -10.43
C ASP A 851 -35.67 -2.32 -11.79
N CYS A 852 -35.38 -3.17 -12.79
CA CYS A 852 -35.01 -2.75 -14.14
C CYS A 852 -36.06 -1.83 -14.78
N SER A 853 -37.33 -1.95 -14.40
CA SER A 853 -38.41 -1.16 -15.00
C SER A 853 -38.50 0.28 -14.47
N ILE A 854 -37.74 0.61 -13.40
CA ILE A 854 -37.81 1.90 -12.73
C ILE A 854 -36.57 2.75 -13.05
N PRO A 855 -36.72 3.88 -13.78
CA PRO A 855 -35.60 4.73 -14.14
C PRO A 855 -34.99 5.41 -12.91
N GLN A 856 -33.65 5.43 -12.85
CA GLN A 856 -32.86 6.18 -11.87
C GLN A 856 -32.11 7.30 -12.58
N LEU A 857 -32.46 8.55 -12.29
CA LEU A 857 -31.78 9.70 -12.86
C LEU A 857 -30.61 10.09 -11.95
N LEU A 858 -29.38 9.80 -12.38
CA LEU A 858 -28.15 10.28 -11.75
C LEU A 858 -27.69 11.55 -12.47
N GLU A 859 -27.28 12.56 -11.70
CA GLU A 859 -26.75 13.81 -12.26
C GLU A 859 -25.46 14.21 -11.52
N LEU A 860 -24.44 14.59 -12.29
CA LEU A 860 -23.14 15.02 -11.80
C LEU A 860 -22.97 16.52 -12.05
N LYS A 861 -22.44 17.26 -11.06
CA LYS A 861 -22.22 18.71 -11.20
C LYS A 861 -20.77 18.99 -11.59
N TYR A 862 -20.57 19.62 -12.73
CA TYR A 862 -19.28 20.03 -13.25
C TYR A 862 -19.32 21.51 -13.66
N ASN A 863 -18.42 22.31 -13.10
CA ASN A 863 -18.34 23.76 -13.31
C ASN A 863 -19.71 24.46 -13.29
N ASP A 864 -20.42 24.26 -12.17
CA ASP A 864 -21.76 24.74 -11.85
C ASP A 864 -22.93 24.27 -12.73
N GLN A 865 -22.65 23.44 -13.73
CA GLN A 865 -23.66 22.82 -14.59
C GLN A 865 -23.94 21.37 -14.16
N TRP A 866 -25.21 20.97 -14.17
CA TRP A 866 -25.62 19.58 -13.94
C TRP A 866 -25.63 18.82 -15.25
N PHE A 867 -25.00 17.64 -15.26
CA PHE A 867 -24.93 16.72 -16.38
C PHE A 867 -25.70 15.45 -16.02
N PRO A 868 -26.82 15.16 -16.71
CA PRO A 868 -27.58 13.94 -16.49
C PRO A 868 -26.88 12.74 -17.12
N VAL A 869 -26.91 11.61 -16.41
CA VAL A 869 -26.63 10.30 -16.97
C VAL A 869 -27.95 9.69 -17.42
N ASP A 870 -28.01 9.22 -18.66
CA ASP A 870 -29.20 8.53 -19.16
C ASP A 870 -29.51 7.32 -18.27
N PRO A 871 -30.75 7.15 -17.77
CA PRO A 871 -31.08 6.00 -16.93
C PRO A 871 -30.81 4.63 -17.61
N LEU A 872 -30.79 4.55 -18.96
CA LEU A 872 -30.38 3.34 -19.69
C LEU A 872 -28.90 2.99 -19.46
N ASP A 873 -28.06 4.00 -19.25
CA ASP A 873 -26.62 3.84 -19.05
C ASP A 873 -26.28 3.46 -17.60
N ILE A 874 -27.23 3.63 -16.66
CA ILE A 874 -27.14 3.09 -15.30
C ILE A 874 -27.40 1.59 -15.28
N LEU A 875 -28.10 1.04 -16.27
CA LEU A 875 -28.42 -0.38 -16.35
C LEU A 875 -27.25 -1.18 -16.93
N ASN A 876 -26.79 -2.21 -16.19
CA ASN A 876 -25.86 -3.20 -16.72
C ASN A 876 -26.62 -4.27 -17.53
N PRO A 877 -26.42 -4.38 -18.85
CA PRO A 877 -27.18 -5.29 -19.70
C PRO A 877 -26.87 -6.77 -19.44
N ASN A 878 -25.70 -7.09 -18.87
CA ASN A 878 -25.25 -8.47 -18.68
C ASN A 878 -25.58 -9.06 -17.31
N ASP A 879 -26.05 -8.24 -16.37
CA ASP A 879 -26.17 -8.63 -14.96
C ASP A 879 -27.56 -8.24 -14.44
N HIS A 880 -28.52 -9.09 -14.77
CA HIS A 880 -29.91 -8.97 -14.36
C HIS A 880 -30.53 -10.35 -14.11
N GLY A 881 -31.59 -10.39 -13.30
CA GLY A 881 -32.27 -11.64 -12.96
C GLY A 881 -33.61 -11.42 -12.29
N ASN A 882 -34.48 -12.43 -12.31
CA ASN A 882 -35.79 -12.34 -11.66
C ASN A 882 -35.71 -12.73 -10.19
N ILE A 883 -36.10 -11.81 -9.30
CA ILE A 883 -36.20 -12.03 -7.86
C ILE A 883 -37.63 -11.73 -7.43
N ASN A 884 -38.34 -12.76 -6.95
CA ASN A 884 -39.73 -12.66 -6.47
C ASN A 884 -40.71 -11.99 -7.47
N GLY A 885 -40.52 -12.20 -8.77
CA GLY A 885 -41.37 -11.64 -9.82
C GLY A 885 -40.92 -10.26 -10.33
N THR A 886 -39.92 -9.63 -9.70
CA THR A 886 -39.30 -8.39 -10.17
C THR A 886 -38.02 -8.71 -10.95
N GLU A 887 -37.85 -8.13 -12.13
CA GLU A 887 -36.58 -8.18 -12.86
C GLU A 887 -35.63 -7.16 -12.24
N MET A 888 -34.58 -7.64 -11.60
CA MET A 888 -33.56 -6.84 -10.91
C MET A 888 -32.34 -6.70 -11.82
N CYS A 889 -31.82 -5.49 -11.97
CA CYS A 889 -30.66 -5.14 -12.77
C CYS A 889 -29.55 -4.60 -11.89
N LYS A 890 -28.31 -5.01 -12.13
CA LYS A 890 -27.14 -4.37 -11.54
C LYS A 890 -26.99 -2.95 -12.09
N ALA A 891 -26.79 -1.99 -11.19
CA ALA A 891 -26.41 -0.63 -11.56
C ALA A 891 -24.94 -0.60 -12.01
N GLN A 892 -24.64 0.17 -13.06
CA GLN A 892 -23.29 0.52 -13.48
C GLN A 892 -22.67 1.61 -12.57
N ILE A 893 -22.87 1.45 -11.26
CA ILE A 893 -22.30 2.28 -10.21
C ILE A 893 -21.78 1.32 -9.13
N SER A 894 -20.52 1.46 -8.74
CA SER A 894 -19.89 0.59 -7.74
C SER A 894 -18.98 1.38 -6.81
N SER A 895 -18.43 0.71 -5.81
CA SER A 895 -17.61 1.37 -4.79
C SER A 895 -16.17 1.57 -5.28
N TRP A 896 -15.57 2.67 -4.85
CA TRP A 896 -14.18 3.02 -5.09
C TRP A 896 -13.45 3.21 -3.77
N SER A 897 -12.23 2.67 -3.68
CA SER A 897 -11.40 2.78 -2.48
C SER A 897 -9.91 3.03 -2.76
N ARG A 898 -9.55 3.39 -4.00
CA ARG A 898 -8.14 3.66 -4.36
C ARG A 898 -7.82 5.16 -4.24
N VAL A 899 -6.53 5.50 -4.26
CA VAL A 899 -6.00 6.76 -3.71
C VAL A 899 -5.60 7.82 -4.74
N PHE A 900 -5.89 7.66 -6.04
CA PHE A 900 -5.48 8.63 -7.08
C PHE A 900 -6.60 9.53 -7.60
N ALA A 901 -7.85 9.17 -7.33
CA ALA A 901 -9.03 10.00 -7.49
C ALA A 901 -10.03 9.64 -6.37
N ASP A 902 -10.93 10.54 -6.03
CA ASP A 902 -12.04 10.29 -5.10
C ASP A 902 -13.17 9.50 -5.78
N SER A 903 -13.27 9.57 -7.11
CA SER A 903 -14.13 8.72 -7.94
C SER A 903 -13.55 8.50 -9.34
N ILE A 904 -14.01 7.44 -10.01
CA ILE A 904 -13.81 7.21 -11.45
C ILE A 904 -15.14 7.40 -12.16
N ILE A 905 -15.16 8.30 -13.13
CA ILE A 905 -16.34 8.60 -13.94
C ILE A 905 -16.18 7.87 -15.26
N GLY A 906 -16.69 6.64 -15.26
CA GLY A 906 -16.58 5.71 -16.37
C GLY A 906 -17.51 5.97 -17.55
N VAL A 907 -17.56 4.99 -18.45
CA VAL A 907 -18.38 5.03 -19.67
C VAL A 907 -19.88 5.29 -19.48
N PRO A 908 -20.55 4.93 -18.36
CA PRO A 908 -21.95 5.30 -18.17
C PRO A 908 -22.20 6.81 -18.26
N PHE A 909 -21.29 7.62 -17.71
CA PHE A 909 -21.38 9.08 -17.80
C PHE A 909 -20.92 9.59 -19.16
N LEU A 910 -19.80 9.06 -19.68
CA LEU A 910 -19.17 9.54 -20.92
C LEU A 910 -20.04 9.27 -22.17
N ARG A 911 -20.98 8.32 -22.11
CA ARG A 911 -22.04 8.15 -23.12
C ARG A 911 -23.03 9.31 -23.17
N SER A 912 -23.26 9.96 -22.04
CA SER A 912 -24.23 11.05 -21.88
C SER A 912 -23.62 12.44 -22.05
N ALA A 913 -22.30 12.53 -22.26
CA ALA A 913 -21.57 13.79 -22.41
C ALA A 913 -20.55 13.74 -23.56
N PHE A 914 -20.59 14.75 -24.43
CA PHE A 914 -19.51 15.00 -25.37
C PHE A 914 -18.30 15.52 -24.60
N SER A 915 -17.14 14.91 -24.81
CA SER A 915 -15.93 15.21 -24.04
C SER A 915 -14.80 15.73 -24.94
N VAL A 916 -14.15 16.81 -24.50
CA VAL A 916 -12.98 17.41 -25.13
C VAL A 916 -11.85 17.43 -24.12
N PHE A 917 -10.69 16.94 -24.54
CA PHE A 917 -9.47 16.86 -23.74
C PHE A 917 -8.45 17.80 -24.37
N ASP A 918 -8.25 18.96 -23.76
CA ASP A 918 -7.56 20.10 -24.37
C ASP A 918 -6.28 20.44 -23.61
N TYR A 919 -5.13 20.24 -24.25
CA TYR A 919 -3.81 20.60 -23.73
C TYR A 919 -3.54 22.10 -23.84
N VAL A 920 -4.44 22.86 -24.46
CA VAL A 920 -4.46 24.32 -24.63
C VAL A 920 -3.37 24.86 -25.55
N THR A 921 -2.18 24.27 -25.51
CA THR A 921 -0.98 24.74 -26.22
C THR A 921 -0.14 23.55 -26.70
N PRO A 922 0.51 23.66 -27.88
CA PRO A 922 1.47 22.65 -28.35
C PRO A 922 2.70 22.52 -27.44
N ASN A 923 3.03 23.56 -26.66
CA ASN A 923 4.06 23.48 -25.63
C ASN A 923 3.46 22.79 -24.39
N LEU A 924 3.44 21.46 -24.44
CA LEU A 924 2.80 20.60 -23.45
C LEU A 924 3.06 21.08 -22.01
N TYR A 925 2.00 21.18 -21.23
CA TYR A 925 2.01 21.53 -19.80
C TYR A 925 2.55 22.93 -19.46
N SER A 926 2.86 23.77 -20.45
CA SER A 926 3.15 25.20 -20.18
C SER A 926 1.92 26.01 -19.78
N VAL A 927 0.73 25.49 -20.10
CA VAL A 927 -0.57 25.91 -19.57
C VAL A 927 -1.25 24.65 -19.03
N GLN A 928 -1.95 24.78 -17.91
CA GLN A 928 -2.70 23.67 -17.31
C GLN A 928 -3.72 23.15 -18.35
N PRO A 929 -3.72 21.85 -18.67
CA PRO A 929 -4.73 21.28 -19.55
C PRO A 929 -6.13 21.40 -18.94
N ARG A 930 -7.15 21.23 -19.77
CA ARG A 930 -8.56 21.36 -19.36
C ARG A 930 -9.44 20.34 -20.04
N VAL A 931 -10.56 20.03 -19.40
CA VAL A 931 -11.59 19.17 -19.98
C VAL A 931 -12.81 20.02 -20.33
N GLY A 932 -13.33 19.85 -21.54
CA GLY A 932 -14.61 20.38 -21.98
C GLY A 932 -15.69 19.31 -21.95
N LEU A 933 -16.84 19.59 -21.34
CA LEU A 933 -18.00 18.71 -21.33
C LEU A 933 -19.23 19.44 -21.88
N ALA A 934 -20.00 18.76 -22.74
CA ALA A 934 -21.33 19.19 -23.16
C ALA A 934 -22.35 18.06 -22.99
N PRO A 935 -23.53 18.31 -22.39
CA PRO A 935 -24.53 17.26 -22.20
C PRO A 935 -25.11 16.85 -23.56
N LEU A 936 -25.21 15.54 -23.80
CA LEU A 936 -25.88 14.95 -24.96
C LEU A 936 -27.29 14.46 -24.63
N VAL A 937 -27.65 14.48 -23.34
CA VAL A 937 -28.89 13.92 -22.81
C VAL A 937 -29.66 15.01 -22.07
N ASP A 938 -30.98 15.05 -22.30
CA ASP A 938 -31.93 15.75 -21.43
C ASP A 938 -32.48 14.74 -20.41
N GLY A 939 -32.21 14.96 -19.12
CA GLY A 939 -32.54 13.99 -18.07
C GLY A 939 -34.04 13.70 -17.94
N GLN A 940 -34.90 14.69 -18.18
CA GLN A 940 -36.35 14.50 -18.06
C GLN A 940 -36.91 13.74 -19.26
N ALA A 941 -36.42 14.04 -20.47
CA ALA A 941 -36.74 13.28 -21.66
C ALA A 941 -36.25 11.83 -21.55
N ALA A 942 -35.04 11.61 -21.02
CA ALA A 942 -34.47 10.29 -20.80
C ALA A 942 -35.30 9.43 -19.83
N VAL A 943 -35.71 9.99 -18.68
CA VAL A 943 -36.65 9.32 -17.76
C VAL A 943 -37.98 8.98 -18.42
N THR A 944 -38.48 9.87 -19.29
CA THR A 944 -39.78 9.70 -19.97
C THR A 944 -39.76 8.56 -20.99
N ARG A 945 -38.65 8.38 -21.73
CA ARG A 945 -38.49 7.34 -22.76
C ARG A 945 -37.98 5.99 -22.22
N TYR A 946 -37.45 5.97 -21.00
CA TYR A 946 -36.84 4.76 -20.41
C TYR A 946 -37.76 3.52 -20.41
N PRO A 947 -39.05 3.60 -20.01
CA PRO A 947 -39.91 2.41 -19.95
C PRO A 947 -40.09 1.69 -21.29
N GLN A 948 -39.96 2.41 -22.42
CA GLN A 948 -40.03 1.80 -23.76
C GLN A 948 -38.72 1.17 -24.21
N LEU A 949 -37.59 1.55 -23.61
CA LEU A 949 -36.26 1.24 -24.12
C LEU A 949 -35.45 0.29 -23.23
N TYR A 950 -35.71 0.22 -21.92
CA TYR A 950 -34.89 -0.58 -21.00
C TYR A 950 -34.85 -2.07 -21.37
N LYS A 951 -35.91 -2.60 -22.00
CA LYS A 951 -35.90 -3.98 -22.51
C LYS A 951 -34.96 -4.17 -23.70
N ASN A 952 -34.87 -3.18 -24.60
CA ASN A 952 -33.94 -3.25 -25.73
C ASN A 952 -32.49 -3.24 -25.24
N ARG A 953 -32.23 -2.58 -24.12
CA ARG A 953 -30.94 -2.58 -23.44
C ARG A 953 -30.57 -3.94 -22.86
N LEU A 954 -31.55 -4.75 -22.45
CA LEU A 954 -31.38 -6.09 -21.86
C LEU A 954 -31.32 -7.24 -22.88
N LEU A 955 -31.58 -6.96 -24.16
CA LEU A 955 -31.52 -7.95 -25.26
C LEU A 955 -30.09 -8.12 -25.77
#